data_AF-A0A7J4I5Z3-F1
#
_entry.id   AF-A0A7J4I5Z3-F1
#
_cell.length_a   1.000
_cell.length_b   1.000
_cell.length_c   1.000
_cell.angle_alpha   90.00
_cell.angle_beta   90.00
_cell.angle_gamma   90.00
#
_symmetry.space_group_name_H-M   'P 1'
#
loop_
_entity.id
_entity.type
_entity.pdbx_description
1 polymer ?
#
loop_
_entity_poly.entity_id
_entity_poly.type
_entity_poly.pdbx_seq_one_letter_code
_entity_poly.pdbx_strand_id
1 'polypeptide(L)'
;MKKWDVPVIFPYALAVITITAATVALLNQGSEPVCGNGLIEKGEAPQNCCEDTGCLTNQECTNHSCIDLKCRKCEYAAYNQCGRYECCSDTECGKNETCGGNTNKCVQIECECGYIKNRVCINYECCDSSECPAGICQNNKCAAVEKNAEETAEEKQLSRSQADAKYKSAGAENKQDSTRAQEPKVESKANKNQESQNQQQGNQAAAPDLGVLYIERTPKYERYRVTYFSDRHFCSPEYAGYYPYEDDRGPQLCPGESGKQRWPKEGETVTFTAYIKNHGKGPSGIFSFRWLIDGVEVSSGTQESLSPGQATKQTIKWTWPAHLSDHTVRFVVDPENMIQEPSENNNMLEDFTNALSFRIHVAKSVYDKFNAYQNMAESYSFEDWIQSQARTMNEKFVDSIYPAVAPNGILERIRIDEIVVENDNELFFDSGEHAPPDFYQDSRWGFSVKEWMNDASKIERMSKGIDWALIHEWGHQLGLIDEYSLDVAKNNVLVTDGNNQLVSGTSLLPDASWCTPRPDCPVHYFKFAGNAMMHGPGNVLFSEHSAAALNLHLHKRRGYFGDYLFDVPSSNSLKIVGTDGTQVEGVSVTVYQRREDGTIPDSAVFFGLTNKAGIFDLPNVDGVWSSGDDTATGHRLRPNPFGKIAVTGSTGTFLIKLSKGSEEYKWLEITDFNLAYWKGEKEQGMFEVKTRLQ
;
A
#
# COMPACT_ATOMS: atom_id res chain seq x y z
N MET A 1 6.09 76.89 30.43
CA MET A 1 4.95 76.85 31.38
C MET A 1 4.35 75.45 31.32
N LYS A 2 3.97 74.83 32.46
CA LYS A 2 3.56 73.40 32.61
C LYS A 2 4.75 72.45 32.28
N LYS A 3 5.15 71.47 33.11
CA LYS A 3 4.47 70.33 33.79
C LYS A 3 3.81 69.38 32.78
N TRP A 4 3.98 68.06 32.86
CA TRP A 4 4.03 67.18 34.04
C TRP A 4 5.23 66.20 34.10
N ASP A 5 5.16 65.18 34.98
CA ASP A 5 6.29 64.54 35.66
C ASP A 5 6.62 63.07 35.27
N VAL A 6 7.88 62.71 35.59
CA VAL A 6 8.63 61.41 35.66
C VAL A 6 7.89 60.24 36.39
N PRO A 7 8.36 58.93 36.44
CA PRO A 7 9.78 58.45 36.43
C PRO A 7 10.17 57.03 35.85
N VAL A 8 11.52 56.81 35.76
CA VAL A 8 12.34 55.53 35.73
C VAL A 8 12.08 54.41 34.67
N ILE A 9 13.01 53.50 34.31
CA ILE A 9 14.37 53.09 34.82
C ILE A 9 15.45 53.10 33.69
N PHE A 10 16.73 53.22 34.06
CA PHE A 10 18.00 53.15 33.27
C PHE A 10 18.51 51.68 33.07
N PRO A 11 19.72 51.40 32.51
CA PRO A 11 20.37 51.89 31.27
C PRO A 11 21.03 50.73 30.45
N TYR A 12 21.72 51.04 29.35
CA TYR A 12 22.96 50.32 28.95
C TYR A 12 23.99 51.29 28.36
N ALA A 13 25.27 50.95 28.47
CA ALA A 13 26.40 51.87 28.20
C ALA A 13 27.31 51.39 27.05
N LEU A 14 27.95 52.34 26.37
CA LEU A 14 29.12 52.06 25.54
C LEU A 14 30.40 52.16 26.39
N ALA A 15 31.21 51.10 26.36
CA ALA A 15 32.62 51.14 26.75
C ALA A 15 33.40 50.18 25.85
N VAL A 16 34.40 50.68 25.12
CA VAL A 16 35.25 49.87 24.25
C VAL A 16 36.39 49.28 25.07
N ILE A 17 36.58 47.96 25.00
CA ILE A 17 37.77 47.28 25.54
C ILE A 17 38.42 46.48 24.41
N THR A 18 39.63 46.89 24.02
CA THR A 18 40.49 46.14 23.09
C THR A 18 41.17 44.99 23.84
N ILE A 19 40.90 43.75 23.43
CA ILE A 19 41.57 42.56 23.96
C ILE A 19 42.63 42.09 22.96
N THR A 20 43.87 41.92 23.43
CA THR A 20 45.00 41.42 22.63
C THR A 20 44.98 39.89 22.50
N ALA A 21 45.53 39.36 21.42
CA ALA A 21 45.34 37.98 20.94
C ALA A 21 46.00 36.84 21.75
N ALA A 22 46.13 36.98 23.08
CA ALA A 22 46.80 35.99 23.95
C ALA A 22 45.83 35.05 24.72
N THR A 23 44.53 35.35 24.77
CA THR A 23 43.55 34.65 25.64
C THR A 23 42.50 33.81 24.92
N VAL A 24 42.65 33.58 23.61
CA VAL A 24 41.75 32.67 22.83
C VAL A 24 42.26 31.22 22.81
N ALA A 25 43.50 30.98 23.23
CA ALA A 25 44.20 29.69 23.09
C ALA A 25 43.83 28.60 24.13
N LEU A 26 42.71 28.72 24.86
CA LEU A 26 42.34 27.80 25.96
C LEU A 26 40.87 27.32 25.94
N LEU A 27 40.12 27.57 24.87
CA LEU A 27 38.75 27.05 24.68
C LEU A 27 38.56 26.39 23.30
N ASN A 28 39.60 25.70 22.80
CA ASN A 28 39.47 24.89 21.60
C ASN A 28 40.48 23.71 21.58
N GLN A 29 40.50 22.92 22.66
CA GLN A 29 41.07 21.56 22.60
C GLN A 29 40.02 20.65 21.95
N GLY A 30 40.09 20.51 20.62
CA GLY A 30 39.54 19.33 19.96
C GLY A 30 40.28 18.09 20.46
N SER A 31 39.59 16.94 20.49
CA SER A 31 40.20 15.66 20.83
C SER A 31 41.37 15.34 19.90
N GLU A 32 42.43 14.75 20.46
CA GLU A 32 43.43 14.06 19.66
C GLU A 32 42.75 12.83 18.98
N PRO A 33 43.11 12.48 17.74
CA PRO A 33 42.39 11.47 16.97
C PRO A 33 42.51 10.08 17.61
N VAL A 34 41.36 9.42 17.83
CA VAL A 34 41.28 8.15 18.55
C VAL A 34 41.12 6.98 17.57
N CYS A 35 42.25 6.54 17.01
CA CYS A 35 42.41 5.30 16.25
C CYS A 35 41.65 4.13 16.94
N GLY A 36 40.76 3.47 16.19
CA GLY A 36 39.93 2.35 16.67
C GLY A 36 38.51 2.70 17.14
N ASN A 37 38.08 3.97 17.08
CA ASN A 37 36.73 4.36 17.53
C ASN A 37 35.59 4.11 16.52
N GLY A 38 35.89 3.62 15.31
CA GLY A 38 34.90 3.34 14.26
C GLY A 38 34.39 4.56 13.48
N LEU A 39 35.04 5.72 13.61
CA LEU A 39 34.78 6.94 12.85
C LEU A 39 35.98 7.27 11.96
N ILE A 40 35.76 7.98 10.86
CA ILE A 40 36.84 8.57 10.04
C ILE A 40 36.96 10.03 10.42
N GLU A 41 38.06 10.40 11.07
CA GLU A 41 38.30 11.73 11.61
C GLU A 41 39.09 12.64 10.64
N LYS A 42 39.20 13.93 11.01
CA LYS A 42 39.67 15.00 10.11
C LYS A 42 41.19 14.97 9.89
N GLY A 43 41.61 14.09 9.00
CA GLY A 43 43.01 13.84 8.62
C GLY A 43 43.23 12.41 8.12
N GLU A 44 42.27 11.52 8.38
CA GLU A 44 42.28 10.13 7.95
C GLU A 44 41.70 9.98 6.53
N ALA A 45 42.05 8.88 5.87
CA ALA A 45 41.59 8.58 4.51
C ALA A 45 41.44 7.05 4.34
N PRO A 46 40.51 6.55 3.50
CA PRO A 46 40.21 5.11 3.35
C PRO A 46 41.32 4.19 2.82
N GLN A 47 42.56 4.68 2.74
CA GLN A 47 43.74 3.92 2.30
C GLN A 47 44.73 3.67 3.46
N ASN A 48 44.56 4.36 4.60
CA ASN A 48 45.35 4.19 5.82
C ASN A 48 44.45 3.63 6.93
N CYS A 49 44.60 2.34 7.26
CA CYS A 49 43.81 1.67 8.30
C CYS A 49 44.58 1.53 9.63
N CYS A 50 43.86 1.41 10.75
CA CYS A 50 44.42 1.05 12.06
C CYS A 50 44.23 -0.45 12.36
N GLU A 51 42.99 -0.91 12.21
CA GLU A 51 42.53 -2.28 12.41
C GLU A 51 41.57 -2.64 11.26
N ASP A 52 41.15 -3.90 11.16
CA ASP A 52 40.28 -4.41 10.09
C ASP A 52 38.97 -3.63 9.92
N THR A 53 38.45 -3.07 11.01
CA THR A 53 37.26 -2.22 11.06
C THR A 53 37.38 -0.92 10.25
N GLY A 54 38.59 -0.51 9.87
CA GLY A 54 38.86 0.61 8.97
C GLY A 54 38.86 0.25 7.47
N CYS A 55 38.61 -1.02 7.12
CA CYS A 55 38.66 -1.52 5.75
C CYS A 55 37.28 -1.98 5.23
N LEU A 56 37.18 -2.23 3.91
CA LEU A 56 35.98 -2.84 3.33
C LEU A 56 35.76 -4.25 3.87
N THR A 57 34.51 -4.72 3.88
CA THR A 57 34.11 -5.99 4.52
C THR A 57 34.77 -7.24 3.94
N ASN A 58 35.34 -7.16 2.73
CA ASN A 58 36.10 -8.24 2.07
C ASN A 58 37.63 -8.09 2.21
N GLN A 59 38.11 -7.22 3.10
CA GLN A 59 39.52 -6.85 3.25
C GLN A 59 40.02 -7.01 4.70
N GLU A 60 41.33 -7.03 4.89
CA GLU A 60 42.01 -7.02 6.19
C GLU A 60 43.04 -5.85 6.25
N CYS A 61 43.30 -5.31 7.43
CA CYS A 61 44.23 -4.22 7.64
C CYS A 61 45.66 -4.75 7.88
N THR A 62 46.51 -4.65 6.86
CA THR A 62 47.90 -5.12 6.94
C THR A 62 48.87 -3.95 6.76
N ASN A 63 49.73 -3.71 7.74
CA ASN A 63 50.73 -2.64 7.74
C ASN A 63 50.15 -1.22 7.47
N HIS A 64 48.94 -0.97 7.96
CA HIS A 64 48.14 0.25 7.70
C HIS A 64 47.62 0.40 6.26
N SER A 65 47.57 -0.67 5.47
CA SER A 65 46.85 -0.69 4.18
C SER A 65 45.81 -1.81 4.16
N CYS A 66 44.64 -1.51 3.60
CA CYS A 66 43.60 -2.49 3.37
C CYS A 66 43.98 -3.40 2.19
N ILE A 67 43.94 -4.72 2.38
CA ILE A 67 44.24 -5.72 1.36
C ILE A 67 43.11 -6.75 1.27
N ASP A 68 42.85 -7.30 0.08
CA ASP A 68 41.77 -8.27 -0.11
C ASP A 68 42.02 -9.58 0.65
N LEU A 69 41.06 -9.98 1.49
CA LEU A 69 41.14 -11.14 2.38
C LEU A 69 41.09 -12.45 1.57
N LYS A 70 42.11 -13.30 1.74
CA LYS A 70 42.28 -14.52 0.93
C LYS A 70 41.72 -15.77 1.60
N CYS A 71 40.41 -15.91 1.49
CA CYS A 71 39.69 -17.09 1.96
C CYS A 71 39.98 -18.36 1.13
N ARG A 72 39.69 -19.53 1.71
CA ARG A 72 39.99 -20.83 1.08
C ARG A 72 38.96 -21.16 0.00
N LYS A 73 39.26 -22.18 -0.81
CA LYS A 73 38.26 -22.76 -1.71
C LYS A 73 37.12 -23.32 -0.86
N CYS A 74 35.87 -22.92 -1.15
CA CYS A 74 34.64 -23.11 -0.34
C CYS A 74 34.35 -22.02 0.73
N GLU A 75 35.07 -20.90 0.72
CA GLU A 75 34.82 -19.76 1.60
C GLU A 75 34.67 -18.44 0.79
N TYR A 76 34.01 -17.45 1.37
CA TYR A 76 33.90 -16.07 0.88
C TYR A 76 34.41 -15.08 1.94
N ALA A 77 34.99 -13.96 1.48
CA ALA A 77 35.43 -12.88 2.35
C ALA A 77 34.25 -11.94 2.66
N ALA A 78 33.85 -11.86 3.94
CA ALA A 78 32.85 -10.92 4.44
C ALA A 78 33.09 -10.62 5.92
N TYR A 79 32.78 -9.38 6.33
CA TYR A 79 33.01 -8.88 7.70
C TYR A 79 34.43 -9.14 8.22
N ASN A 80 35.41 -8.93 7.33
CA ASN A 80 36.85 -9.13 7.59
C ASN A 80 37.21 -10.58 7.99
N GLN A 81 36.33 -11.54 7.70
CA GLN A 81 36.49 -12.97 8.01
C GLN A 81 36.11 -13.85 6.80
N CYS A 82 36.41 -15.14 6.91
CA CYS A 82 36.10 -16.12 5.88
C CYS A 82 34.86 -16.93 6.25
N GLY A 83 33.71 -16.53 5.71
CA GLY A 83 32.47 -17.29 5.82
C GLY A 83 32.53 -18.52 4.91
N ARG A 84 32.07 -19.68 5.39
CA ARG A 84 31.86 -20.85 4.53
C ARG A 84 30.56 -20.69 3.76
N TYR A 85 30.54 -21.07 2.48
CA TYR A 85 29.27 -21.17 1.74
C TYR A 85 28.37 -22.28 2.30
N GLU A 86 27.08 -22.18 1.99
CA GLU A 86 26.05 -23.16 2.35
C GLU A 86 26.35 -24.55 1.76
N CYS A 87 26.83 -24.62 0.51
CA CYS A 87 27.38 -25.83 -0.09
C CYS A 87 28.52 -25.55 -1.09
N CYS A 88 29.37 -26.55 -1.30
CA CYS A 88 30.40 -26.57 -2.35
C CYS A 88 30.43 -27.89 -3.14
N SER A 89 29.52 -28.81 -2.80
CA SER A 89 29.28 -30.08 -3.45
C SER A 89 27.88 -30.58 -3.08
N ASP A 90 27.20 -31.27 -3.99
CA ASP A 90 25.87 -31.85 -3.74
C ASP A 90 25.84 -32.72 -2.49
N THR A 91 26.95 -33.40 -2.16
CA THR A 91 27.13 -34.20 -0.95
C THR A 91 26.91 -33.46 0.37
N GLU A 92 26.94 -32.13 0.38
CA GLU A 92 26.64 -31.30 1.55
C GLU A 92 25.14 -30.93 1.66
N CYS A 93 24.38 -31.06 0.58
CA CYS A 93 22.95 -30.77 0.52
C CYS A 93 22.06 -31.98 0.86
N GLY A 94 20.74 -31.76 0.95
CA GLY A 94 19.73 -32.78 1.15
C GLY A 94 19.64 -33.85 0.04
N LYS A 95 18.76 -34.83 0.23
CA LYS A 95 18.60 -35.97 -0.72
C LYS A 95 17.92 -35.59 -2.03
N ASN A 96 17.15 -34.51 -2.02
CA ASN A 96 16.39 -33.97 -3.15
C ASN A 96 17.00 -32.66 -3.69
N GLU A 97 18.23 -32.35 -3.28
CA GLU A 97 18.89 -31.06 -3.56
C GLU A 97 20.23 -31.29 -4.25
N THR A 98 20.60 -30.35 -5.12
CA THR A 98 21.93 -30.23 -5.74
C THR A 98 22.59 -28.93 -5.26
N CYS A 99 23.91 -28.84 -5.30
CA CYS A 99 24.59 -27.60 -4.96
C CYS A 99 24.60 -26.69 -6.19
N GLY A 100 23.89 -25.56 -6.12
CA GLY A 100 23.80 -24.60 -7.22
C GLY A 100 25.20 -24.06 -7.57
N GLY A 101 25.81 -24.58 -8.63
CA GLY A 101 27.26 -24.45 -8.87
C GLY A 101 27.79 -23.02 -9.06
N ASN A 102 26.91 -22.04 -9.28
CA ASN A 102 27.24 -20.62 -9.39
C ASN A 102 26.74 -19.78 -8.19
N THR A 103 25.91 -20.35 -7.31
CA THR A 103 25.30 -19.67 -6.14
C THR A 103 25.79 -20.22 -4.80
N ASN A 104 26.38 -21.42 -4.80
CA ASN A 104 26.87 -22.13 -3.62
C ASN A 104 25.81 -22.31 -2.52
N LYS A 105 24.54 -22.46 -2.93
CA LYS A 105 23.37 -22.82 -2.11
C LYS A 105 22.77 -24.15 -2.53
N CYS A 106 22.12 -24.83 -1.59
CA CYS A 106 21.38 -26.06 -1.85
C CYS A 106 20.04 -25.73 -2.50
N VAL A 107 19.85 -26.16 -3.74
CA VAL A 107 18.62 -25.93 -4.51
C VAL A 107 17.89 -27.25 -4.72
N GLN A 108 16.56 -27.23 -4.55
CA GLN A 108 15.70 -28.40 -4.77
C GLN A 108 15.74 -28.80 -6.25
N ILE A 109 15.72 -30.11 -6.50
CA ILE A 109 15.73 -30.71 -7.84
C ILE A 109 14.28 -30.88 -8.28
N GLU A 110 13.79 -29.97 -9.11
CA GLU A 110 12.43 -30.07 -9.65
C GLU A 110 12.33 -31.18 -10.71
N CYS A 111 11.16 -31.82 -10.78
CA CYS A 111 10.83 -32.92 -11.68
C CYS A 111 9.45 -32.68 -12.29
N GLU A 112 9.38 -32.09 -13.48
CA GLU A 112 8.10 -31.81 -14.17
C GLU A 112 7.26 -33.07 -14.41
N CYS A 113 7.92 -34.18 -14.78
CA CYS A 113 7.29 -35.47 -15.04
C CYS A 113 8.17 -36.63 -14.54
N GLY A 114 8.48 -36.65 -13.23
CA GLY A 114 9.33 -37.70 -12.66
C GLY A 114 9.39 -37.73 -11.13
N TYR A 115 10.25 -38.60 -10.61
CA TYR A 115 10.59 -38.67 -9.19
C TYR A 115 12.10 -38.64 -8.98
N ILE A 116 12.56 -38.02 -7.91
CA ILE A 116 13.99 -37.87 -7.63
C ILE A 116 14.54 -39.19 -7.08
N LYS A 117 15.64 -39.68 -7.66
CA LYS A 117 16.39 -40.83 -7.14
C LYS A 117 17.89 -40.57 -7.30
N ASN A 118 18.64 -40.67 -6.21
CA ASN A 118 20.08 -40.38 -6.18
C ASN A 118 20.44 -38.99 -6.77
N ARG A 119 19.60 -37.97 -6.51
CA ARG A 119 19.72 -36.60 -7.07
C ARG A 119 19.68 -36.51 -8.61
N VAL A 120 19.07 -37.50 -9.26
CA VAL A 120 18.71 -37.44 -10.68
C VAL A 120 17.19 -37.52 -10.78
N CYS A 121 16.59 -36.70 -11.65
CA CYS A 121 15.17 -36.86 -11.97
C CYS A 121 14.99 -38.13 -12.80
N ILE A 122 14.18 -39.07 -12.30
CA ILE A 122 13.80 -40.28 -13.02
C ILE A 122 12.40 -40.06 -13.56
N ASN A 123 12.31 -39.84 -14.88
CA ASN A 123 11.03 -39.59 -15.53
C ASN A 123 10.05 -40.76 -15.31
N TYR A 124 8.77 -40.41 -15.28
CA TYR A 124 7.70 -41.39 -15.36
C TYR A 124 7.57 -42.00 -16.75
N GLU A 125 6.76 -43.05 -16.88
CA GLU A 125 6.50 -43.73 -18.15
C GLU A 125 5.47 -42.95 -19.00
N CYS A 126 4.61 -42.18 -18.34
CA CYS A 126 3.81 -41.07 -18.88
C CYS A 126 3.39 -40.12 -17.73
N CYS A 127 3.00 -38.90 -18.08
CA CYS A 127 2.25 -37.97 -17.24
C CYS A 127 0.91 -37.54 -17.87
N ASP A 128 0.73 -37.70 -19.19
CA ASP A 128 -0.59 -37.60 -19.84
C ASP A 128 -0.88 -38.78 -20.78
N SER A 129 -2.16 -39.04 -21.05
CA SER A 129 -2.63 -40.08 -21.97
C SER A 129 -2.21 -39.86 -23.42
N SER A 130 -1.93 -38.63 -23.85
CA SER A 130 -1.39 -38.35 -25.19
C SER A 130 0.02 -38.92 -25.44
N GLU A 131 0.76 -39.21 -24.37
CA GLU A 131 2.10 -39.81 -24.45
C GLU A 131 2.06 -41.34 -24.64
N CYS A 132 0.88 -41.96 -24.51
CA CYS A 132 0.68 -43.41 -24.59
C CYS A 132 0.22 -43.88 -25.99
N PRO A 133 1.07 -44.54 -26.80
CA PRO A 133 0.77 -44.80 -28.23
C PRO A 133 -0.43 -45.73 -28.53
N ALA A 134 -0.98 -46.41 -27.51
CA ALA A 134 -2.08 -47.36 -27.65
C ALA A 134 -2.94 -47.47 -26.37
N GLY A 135 -3.01 -46.42 -25.55
CA GLY A 135 -3.58 -46.51 -24.21
C GLY A 135 -3.92 -45.17 -23.57
N ILE A 136 -4.17 -45.21 -22.26
CA ILE A 136 -4.33 -44.04 -21.40
C ILE A 136 -3.29 -44.08 -20.27
N CYS A 137 -2.89 -42.91 -19.77
CA CYS A 137 -1.95 -42.83 -18.66
C CYS A 137 -2.70 -43.07 -17.34
N GLN A 138 -2.27 -44.08 -16.57
CA GLN A 138 -2.83 -44.42 -15.26
C GLN A 138 -1.69 -44.71 -14.28
N ASN A 139 -1.67 -44.01 -13.14
CA ASN A 139 -0.60 -44.07 -12.14
C ASN A 139 0.80 -43.94 -12.78
N ASN A 140 0.90 -42.99 -13.72
CA ASN A 140 2.11 -42.59 -14.43
C ASN A 140 2.75 -43.72 -15.27
N LYS A 141 1.89 -44.61 -15.82
CA LYS A 141 2.19 -45.72 -16.73
C LYS A 141 1.14 -45.86 -17.83
N CYS A 142 1.51 -46.40 -18.98
CA CYS A 142 0.60 -46.54 -20.12
C CYS A 142 -0.20 -47.85 -20.06
N ALA A 143 -1.51 -47.73 -19.85
CA ALA A 143 -2.44 -48.85 -19.80
C ALA A 143 -3.26 -48.96 -21.10
N ALA A 144 -3.27 -50.14 -21.73
CA ALA A 144 -4.07 -50.38 -22.93
C ALA A 144 -5.58 -50.36 -22.64
N VAL A 145 -6.38 -49.81 -23.56
CA VAL A 145 -7.84 -49.73 -23.42
C VAL A 145 -8.49 -51.03 -23.89
N GLU A 146 -8.96 -51.86 -22.96
CA GLU A 146 -9.72 -53.07 -23.28
C GLU A 146 -11.11 -52.72 -23.84
N LYS A 147 -11.38 -53.12 -25.09
CA LYS A 147 -12.69 -52.98 -25.72
C LYS A 147 -13.62 -54.12 -25.28
N ASN A 148 -14.44 -53.88 -24.27
CA ASN A 148 -15.69 -54.63 -24.10
C ASN A 148 -16.81 -53.96 -24.91
N ALA A 149 -17.67 -54.77 -25.52
CA ALA A 149 -18.72 -54.31 -26.41
C ALA A 149 -20.04 -55.02 -26.07
N GLU A 150 -21.11 -54.25 -25.89
CA GLU A 150 -22.48 -54.75 -25.83
C GLU A 150 -23.42 -53.77 -26.56
N GLU A 151 -23.96 -54.28 -27.68
CA GLU A 151 -25.28 -54.02 -28.30
C GLU A 151 -25.76 -52.55 -28.46
N THR A 152 -25.59 -51.87 -29.60
CA THR A 152 -26.15 -52.06 -30.97
C THR A 152 -27.67 -51.89 -31.11
N ALA A 153 -28.08 -50.82 -31.78
CA ALA A 153 -29.42 -50.67 -32.38
C ALA A 153 -29.44 -49.68 -33.58
N GLU A 154 -28.45 -49.74 -34.48
CA GLU A 154 -28.60 -49.11 -35.80
C GLU A 154 -29.43 -50.01 -36.73
N GLU A 155 -30.62 -49.59 -37.14
CA GLU A 155 -31.11 -49.82 -38.52
C GLU A 155 -32.41 -49.03 -38.84
N LYS A 156 -32.25 -47.81 -39.37
CA LYS A 156 -32.81 -47.43 -40.69
C LYS A 156 -32.48 -46.00 -41.10
N GLN A 157 -31.74 -45.89 -42.20
CA GLN A 157 -31.87 -44.77 -43.12
C GLN A 157 -33.33 -44.71 -43.63
N LEU A 158 -33.91 -43.53 -43.83
CA LEU A 158 -34.04 -42.93 -45.17
C LEU A 158 -34.81 -41.60 -45.14
N SER A 159 -34.20 -40.52 -45.67
CA SER A 159 -34.85 -39.24 -46.00
C SER A 159 -35.39 -38.41 -44.80
N ARG A 160 -35.58 -37.09 -44.89
CA ARG A 160 -35.35 -36.15 -46.01
C ARG A 160 -35.04 -34.77 -45.42
N SER A 161 -34.22 -33.98 -46.13
CA SER A 161 -33.95 -32.58 -45.78
C SER A 161 -34.95 -31.62 -46.45
N GLN A 162 -34.99 -30.38 -45.92
CA GLN A 162 -35.57 -29.17 -46.52
C GLN A 162 -37.11 -29.01 -46.56
N ALA A 163 -37.50 -27.77 -46.85
CA ALA A 163 -38.84 -27.25 -47.19
C ALA A 163 -39.84 -27.02 -46.04
N ASP A 164 -39.71 -25.83 -45.45
CA ASP A 164 -40.80 -25.11 -44.79
C ASP A 164 -41.96 -24.77 -45.76
N ALA A 165 -43.13 -24.49 -45.17
CA ALA A 165 -44.30 -23.80 -45.75
C ALA A 165 -44.97 -24.34 -47.04
N LYS A 166 -46.26 -24.73 -46.90
CA LYS A 166 -47.41 -24.06 -47.58
C LYS A 166 -48.80 -24.58 -47.13
N TYR A 167 -49.74 -23.63 -46.94
CA TYR A 167 -51.23 -23.74 -46.91
C TYR A 167 -51.86 -24.81 -45.99
N LYS A 168 -52.57 -24.50 -44.88
CA LYS A 168 -53.84 -23.74 -44.72
C LYS A 168 -55.04 -24.24 -45.54
N SER A 169 -56.02 -24.85 -44.86
CA SER A 169 -57.45 -24.89 -45.26
C SER A 169 -58.36 -25.35 -44.10
N ALA A 170 -59.54 -24.73 -43.93
CA ALA A 170 -60.72 -25.19 -43.14
C ALA A 170 -60.53 -25.42 -41.61
N GLY A 171 -61.38 -24.93 -40.67
CA GLY A 171 -62.63 -24.15 -40.77
C GLY A 171 -63.87 -25.01 -41.05
N ALA A 172 -65.01 -24.94 -40.35
CA ALA A 172 -65.47 -24.05 -39.26
C ALA A 172 -66.42 -24.88 -38.33
N GLU A 173 -67.30 -24.36 -37.46
CA GLU A 173 -67.91 -23.03 -37.27
C GLU A 173 -68.55 -22.91 -35.86
N ASN A 174 -69.12 -21.74 -35.53
CA ASN A 174 -69.95 -21.37 -34.36
C ASN A 174 -69.25 -20.76 -33.14
N LYS A 175 -69.84 -19.81 -32.38
CA LYS A 175 -70.81 -18.68 -32.59
C LYS A 175 -71.03 -18.05 -31.18
N GLN A 176 -71.44 -16.81 -30.90
CA GLN A 176 -71.53 -15.47 -31.54
C GLN A 176 -71.76 -14.49 -30.33
N ASP A 177 -71.60 -13.15 -30.31
CA ASP A 177 -71.28 -12.07 -31.27
C ASP A 177 -70.78 -10.83 -30.47
N SER A 178 -70.84 -9.62 -31.04
CA SER A 178 -70.63 -8.26 -30.45
C SER A 178 -69.18 -7.89 -30.08
N THR A 179 -68.36 -7.37 -31.01
CA THR A 179 -68.27 -5.95 -31.49
C THR A 179 -67.72 -4.97 -30.45
N ARG A 180 -66.79 -4.03 -30.74
CA ARG A 180 -66.65 -3.23 -31.98
C ARG A 180 -65.26 -2.58 -32.15
N ALA A 181 -64.87 -2.31 -33.41
CA ALA A 181 -63.78 -1.43 -33.88
C ALA A 181 -62.31 -1.89 -33.70
N GLN A 182 -61.42 -1.32 -34.53
CA GLN A 182 -60.01 -1.70 -34.71
C GLN A 182 -59.14 -0.46 -35.02
N GLU A 183 -57.86 -0.51 -34.65
CA GLU A 183 -56.77 0.31 -35.19
C GLU A 183 -55.56 -0.59 -35.53
N PRO A 184 -54.62 -0.16 -36.41
CA PRO A 184 -53.67 -1.06 -37.06
C PRO A 184 -52.45 -1.45 -36.20
N LYS A 185 -51.84 -2.61 -36.54
CA LYS A 185 -50.61 -3.11 -35.91
C LYS A 185 -49.36 -2.42 -36.45
N VAL A 186 -48.37 -2.25 -35.59
CA VAL A 186 -46.99 -1.80 -35.91
C VAL A 186 -46.07 -3.02 -36.01
N GLU A 187 -45.19 -3.05 -37.02
CA GLU A 187 -44.13 -4.06 -37.15
C GLU A 187 -42.99 -3.81 -36.14
N SER A 188 -42.41 -4.88 -35.58
CA SER A 188 -41.43 -4.79 -34.50
C SER A 188 -40.05 -4.31 -35.01
N LYS A 189 -39.50 -3.29 -34.37
CA LYS A 189 -38.21 -2.64 -34.70
C LYS A 189 -36.95 -3.51 -34.46
N ALA A 190 -37.08 -4.82 -34.24
CA ALA A 190 -35.97 -5.67 -33.81
C ALA A 190 -34.88 -5.84 -34.89
N ASN A 191 -35.22 -6.31 -36.09
CA ASN A 191 -34.22 -6.74 -37.07
C ASN A 191 -33.44 -5.59 -37.73
N LYS A 192 -33.94 -4.35 -37.72
CA LYS A 192 -33.19 -3.20 -38.25
C LYS A 192 -32.04 -2.75 -37.34
N ASN A 193 -32.12 -3.02 -36.04
CA ASN A 193 -31.09 -2.60 -35.09
C ASN A 193 -29.79 -3.42 -35.23
N GLN A 194 -29.88 -4.71 -35.55
CA GLN A 194 -28.69 -5.55 -35.79
C GLN A 194 -27.96 -5.18 -37.09
N GLU A 195 -28.69 -4.87 -38.17
CA GLU A 195 -28.07 -4.36 -39.40
C GLU A 195 -27.42 -2.99 -39.16
N SER A 196 -28.04 -2.07 -38.41
CA SER A 196 -27.41 -0.78 -38.09
C SER A 196 -26.19 -0.90 -37.16
N GLN A 197 -26.21 -1.81 -36.18
CA GLN A 197 -25.06 -2.02 -35.29
C GLN A 197 -23.86 -2.63 -36.04
N ASN A 198 -24.11 -3.61 -36.93
CA ASN A 198 -23.06 -4.16 -37.79
C ASN A 198 -22.55 -3.13 -38.83
N GLN A 199 -23.41 -2.23 -39.31
CA GLN A 199 -22.99 -1.11 -40.18
C GLN A 199 -22.18 -0.03 -39.43
N GLN A 200 -22.42 0.17 -38.13
CA GLN A 200 -21.56 1.04 -37.30
C GLN A 200 -20.20 0.40 -37.01
N GLN A 201 -20.15 -0.89 -36.65
CA GLN A 201 -18.88 -1.62 -36.49
C GLN A 201 -18.06 -1.68 -37.78
N GLY A 202 -18.72 -1.68 -38.95
CA GLY A 202 -18.04 -1.61 -40.25
C GLY A 202 -17.31 -0.29 -40.54
N ASN A 203 -17.67 0.82 -39.88
CA ASN A 203 -17.12 2.15 -40.14
C ASN A 203 -16.15 2.67 -39.06
N GLN A 204 -16.15 2.12 -37.84
CA GLN A 204 -15.19 2.50 -36.78
C GLN A 204 -13.81 1.82 -36.90
N ALA A 205 -13.56 1.03 -37.97
CA ALA A 205 -12.40 0.15 -38.07
C ALA A 205 -11.02 0.86 -38.11
N ALA A 206 -10.98 2.19 -38.30
CA ALA A 206 -9.75 2.98 -38.41
C ALA A 206 -9.88 4.40 -37.83
N ALA A 207 -10.55 4.56 -36.69
CA ALA A 207 -10.48 5.81 -35.90
C ALA A 207 -9.18 5.88 -35.07
N PRO A 208 -8.59 7.07 -34.81
CA PRO A 208 -7.62 7.27 -33.73
C PRO A 208 -8.30 7.18 -32.36
N ASP A 209 -7.51 7.11 -31.28
CA ASP A 209 -7.95 7.16 -29.88
C ASP A 209 -6.78 7.78 -29.09
N LEU A 210 -6.69 9.10 -29.07
CA LEU A 210 -5.65 9.84 -28.34
C LEU A 210 -5.87 9.70 -26.82
N GLY A 211 -4.77 9.61 -26.08
CA GLY A 211 -4.80 9.49 -24.62
C GLY A 211 -3.61 10.19 -23.96
N VAL A 212 -3.89 10.92 -22.87
CA VAL A 212 -2.88 11.54 -22.00
C VAL A 212 -2.55 10.58 -20.85
N LEU A 213 -1.43 9.86 -20.98
CA LEU A 213 -1.14 8.69 -20.14
C LEU A 213 -0.80 9.06 -18.70
N TYR A 214 0.12 10.03 -18.54
CA TYR A 214 0.60 10.56 -17.26
C TYR A 214 1.36 11.87 -17.49
N ILE A 215 1.49 12.68 -16.43
CA ILE A 215 2.32 13.88 -16.39
C ILE A 215 3.50 13.64 -15.43
N GLU A 216 4.68 13.40 -15.98
CA GLU A 216 5.92 13.25 -15.19
C GLU A 216 6.41 14.62 -14.71
N ARG A 217 6.86 14.73 -13.46
CA ARG A 217 7.49 15.95 -12.91
C ARG A 217 8.98 15.71 -12.63
N THR A 218 9.84 16.51 -13.26
CA THR A 218 11.30 16.50 -13.02
C THR A 218 11.81 17.84 -12.48
N PRO A 219 12.89 17.87 -11.68
CA PRO A 219 13.60 16.71 -11.12
C PRO A 219 12.74 15.95 -10.11
N LYS A 220 13.03 14.64 -9.95
CA LYS A 220 12.42 13.80 -8.90
C LYS A 220 13.25 13.97 -7.61
N TYR A 221 12.57 13.88 -6.47
CA TYR A 221 13.19 13.97 -5.13
C TYR A 221 12.83 12.68 -4.38
N GLU A 222 13.73 12.12 -3.59
CA GLU A 222 13.49 10.80 -3.00
C GLU A 222 12.46 10.84 -1.85
N ARG A 223 11.65 9.78 -1.74
CA ARG A 223 10.86 9.47 -0.54
C ARG A 223 11.78 9.16 0.65
N TYR A 224 11.28 9.24 1.89
CA TYR A 224 12.10 8.88 3.05
C TYR A 224 12.48 7.41 2.98
N ARG A 225 13.78 7.13 3.15
CA ARG A 225 14.24 5.76 3.38
C ARG A 225 14.27 5.48 4.88
N VAL A 226 13.41 4.58 5.32
CA VAL A 226 13.27 4.16 6.72
C VAL A 226 13.68 2.68 6.80
N THR A 227 14.34 2.31 7.89
CA THR A 227 14.58 0.92 8.27
C THR A 227 13.92 0.62 9.61
N TYR A 228 13.46 -0.61 9.76
CA TYR A 228 12.84 -1.14 10.98
C TYR A 228 13.73 -2.21 11.63
N PHE A 229 15.02 -2.26 11.23
CA PHE A 229 15.99 -3.28 11.62
C PHE A 229 17.19 -2.69 12.35
N SER A 230 17.84 -3.54 13.14
CA SER A 230 19.08 -3.23 13.83
C SER A 230 20.30 -3.24 12.90
N ASP A 231 20.25 -4.03 11.83
CA ASP A 231 21.27 -4.01 10.79
C ASP A 231 20.99 -2.89 9.77
N ARG A 232 22.01 -2.08 9.49
CA ARG A 232 21.95 -1.03 8.46
C ARG A 232 22.04 -1.60 7.05
N HIS A 233 22.28 -2.90 6.87
CA HIS A 233 22.15 -3.58 5.57
C HIS A 233 20.73 -3.44 4.98
N PHE A 234 19.69 -3.38 5.83
CA PHE A 234 18.31 -3.12 5.41
C PHE A 234 18.07 -1.67 4.93
N CYS A 235 19.08 -0.79 4.99
CA CYS A 235 19.13 0.45 4.21
C CYS A 235 19.70 0.25 2.78
N SER A 236 19.56 -0.95 2.20
CA SER A 236 19.68 -1.23 0.76
C SER A 236 18.32 -1.04 0.05
N PRO A 237 18.24 -0.82 -1.28
CA PRO A 237 16.95 -0.72 -1.97
C PRO A 237 16.17 -2.03 -1.95
N GLU A 238 16.90 -3.14 -1.99
CA GLU A 238 16.46 -4.54 -2.06
C GLU A 238 15.61 -4.98 -0.85
N TYR A 239 15.62 -4.22 0.25
CA TYR A 239 14.89 -4.51 1.48
C TYR A 239 13.76 -3.50 1.79
N ALA A 240 13.47 -2.56 0.89
CA ALA A 240 12.32 -1.69 1.04
C ALA A 240 11.01 -2.50 1.00
N GLY A 241 10.22 -2.42 2.07
CA GLY A 241 8.96 -3.16 2.24
C GLY A 241 9.03 -4.33 3.23
N TYR A 242 10.21 -4.68 3.75
CA TYR A 242 10.36 -5.72 4.77
C TYR A 242 10.25 -5.11 6.19
N TYR A 243 9.52 -5.78 7.09
CA TYR A 243 9.29 -5.35 8.48
C TYR A 243 9.53 -6.53 9.44
N PRO A 244 10.43 -6.43 10.43
CA PRO A 244 10.69 -7.49 11.41
C PRO A 244 9.88 -7.29 12.69
N TYR A 245 9.71 -8.37 13.46
CA TYR A 245 8.90 -8.39 14.69
C TYR A 245 9.73 -8.61 15.98
N GLU A 246 11.05 -8.43 15.92
CA GLU A 246 11.97 -8.80 17.02
C GLU A 246 13.06 -7.75 17.36
N ASP A 247 13.03 -6.53 16.79
CA ASP A 247 14.09 -5.53 17.00
C ASP A 247 13.70 -4.30 17.84
N ASP A 248 14.57 -3.91 18.77
CA ASP A 248 14.33 -2.84 19.75
C ASP A 248 14.66 -1.42 19.22
N ARG A 249 14.30 -1.13 17.96
CA ARG A 249 14.63 0.15 17.30
C ARG A 249 13.52 0.85 16.55
N GLY A 250 12.38 0.21 16.26
CA GLY A 250 11.29 0.86 15.54
C GLY A 250 11.73 1.57 14.24
N PRO A 251 11.06 2.66 13.82
CA PRO A 251 11.33 3.34 12.55
C PRO A 251 12.57 4.27 12.59
N GLN A 252 13.72 3.82 12.10
CA GLN A 252 14.92 4.64 11.95
C GLN A 252 15.04 5.24 10.54
N LEU A 253 15.33 6.55 10.43
CA LEU A 253 15.72 7.15 9.15
C LEU A 253 17.12 6.66 8.74
N CYS A 254 17.30 6.21 7.50
CA CYS A 254 18.57 5.65 7.04
C CYS A 254 19.71 6.68 6.98
N PRO A 255 20.99 6.25 7.14
CA PRO A 255 22.14 7.15 7.04
C PRO A 255 22.18 7.92 5.72
N GLY A 256 22.43 9.24 5.79
CA GLY A 256 22.47 10.13 4.63
C GLY A 256 21.11 10.65 4.13
N GLU A 257 20.00 10.23 4.72
CA GLU A 257 18.66 10.74 4.38
C GLU A 257 18.34 12.11 5.00
N SER A 258 18.98 12.44 6.12
CA SER A 258 18.78 13.71 6.83
C SER A 258 19.33 14.88 6.01
N GLY A 259 18.53 15.95 5.88
CA GLY A 259 18.89 17.12 5.07
C GLY A 259 18.71 16.96 3.54
N LYS A 260 18.36 15.76 3.03
CA LYS A 260 17.95 15.60 1.62
C LYS A 260 16.76 16.49 1.30
N GLN A 261 16.78 17.14 0.14
CA GLN A 261 15.65 17.91 -0.37
C GLN A 261 14.53 16.97 -0.83
N ARG A 262 13.29 17.24 -0.39
CA ARG A 262 12.13 16.35 -0.58
C ARG A 262 11.06 16.87 -1.55
N TRP A 263 11.09 18.17 -1.83
CA TRP A 263 10.24 18.90 -2.78
C TRP A 263 11.09 19.98 -3.47
N PRO A 264 10.64 20.56 -4.60
CA PRO A 264 11.27 21.75 -5.16
C PRO A 264 11.27 22.92 -4.15
N LYS A 265 12.31 23.75 -4.21
CA LYS A 265 12.37 25.02 -3.46
C LYS A 265 11.62 26.10 -4.23
N GLU A 266 11.17 27.14 -3.51
CA GLU A 266 10.70 28.38 -4.12
C GLU A 266 11.70 28.91 -5.16
N GLY A 267 11.22 29.24 -6.35
CA GLY A 267 12.04 29.71 -7.48
C GLY A 267 12.78 28.61 -8.26
N GLU A 268 12.74 27.35 -7.82
CA GLU A 268 13.32 26.23 -8.55
C GLU A 268 12.49 25.91 -9.80
N THR A 269 13.14 25.63 -10.94
CA THR A 269 12.40 25.32 -12.18
C THR A 269 12.17 23.81 -12.30
N VAL A 270 10.91 23.39 -12.22
CA VAL A 270 10.48 22.04 -12.59
C VAL A 270 10.15 21.97 -14.07
N THR A 271 10.20 20.76 -14.64
CA THR A 271 9.70 20.45 -15.98
C THR A 271 8.61 19.39 -15.86
N PHE A 272 7.41 19.72 -16.35
CA PHE A 272 6.32 18.76 -16.53
C PHE A 272 6.40 18.17 -17.94
N THR A 273 6.22 16.85 -18.04
CA THR A 273 6.24 16.10 -19.30
C THR A 273 4.97 15.28 -19.41
N ALA A 274 4.06 15.68 -20.31
CA ALA A 274 2.88 14.89 -20.63
C ALA A 274 3.27 13.85 -21.69
N TYR A 275 2.92 12.59 -21.45
CA TYR A 275 3.09 11.50 -22.41
C TYR A 275 1.75 11.24 -23.11
N ILE A 276 1.77 11.25 -24.44
CA ILE A 276 0.58 11.13 -25.30
C ILE A 276 0.75 9.92 -26.19
N LYS A 277 -0.32 9.16 -26.42
CA LYS A 277 -0.31 8.02 -27.34
C LYS A 277 -1.63 7.92 -28.11
N ASN A 278 -1.57 7.43 -29.34
CA ASN A 278 -2.73 7.02 -30.10
C ASN A 278 -2.95 5.50 -29.88
N HIS A 279 -3.98 5.14 -29.10
CA HIS A 279 -4.42 3.77 -28.85
C HIS A 279 -5.29 3.21 -29.99
N GLY A 280 -5.69 4.07 -30.94
CA GLY A 280 -6.64 3.77 -31.99
C GLY A 280 -6.05 2.97 -33.14
N LYS A 281 -6.90 2.73 -34.14
CA LYS A 281 -6.62 1.90 -35.32
C LYS A 281 -6.33 2.72 -36.58
N GLY A 282 -6.60 4.03 -36.56
CA GLY A 282 -6.21 4.99 -37.59
C GLY A 282 -5.18 6.01 -37.11
N PRO A 283 -4.52 6.73 -38.01
CA PRO A 283 -3.67 7.87 -37.65
C PRO A 283 -4.51 9.06 -37.16
N SER A 284 -4.00 9.84 -36.20
CA SER A 284 -4.71 10.97 -35.62
C SER A 284 -4.94 12.14 -36.59
N GLY A 285 -4.04 12.33 -37.56
CA GLY A 285 -3.88 13.65 -38.19
C GLY A 285 -3.19 14.64 -37.24
N ILE A 286 -3.02 15.88 -37.69
CA ILE A 286 -2.42 16.95 -36.87
C ILE A 286 -3.48 17.44 -35.87
N PHE A 287 -3.15 17.48 -34.58
CA PHE A 287 -4.04 17.94 -33.50
C PHE A 287 -3.45 19.11 -32.71
N SER A 288 -4.32 19.90 -32.10
CA SER A 288 -3.99 20.94 -31.13
C SER A 288 -3.70 20.33 -29.74
N PHE A 289 -2.92 21.05 -28.93
CA PHE A 289 -2.77 20.74 -27.51
C PHE A 289 -2.67 22.03 -26.67
N ARG A 290 -3.05 21.92 -25.38
CA ARG A 290 -2.98 23.01 -24.39
C ARG A 290 -2.39 22.49 -23.07
N TRP A 291 -1.56 23.32 -22.45
CA TRP A 291 -1.11 23.21 -21.07
C TRP A 291 -1.75 24.32 -20.24
N LEU A 292 -2.27 23.95 -19.07
CA LEU A 292 -2.85 24.89 -18.12
C LEU A 292 -2.23 24.70 -16.74
N ILE A 293 -2.04 25.80 -16.02
CA ILE A 293 -1.75 25.82 -14.58
C ILE A 293 -2.92 26.53 -13.90
N ASP A 294 -3.52 25.91 -12.88
CA ASP A 294 -4.71 26.42 -12.17
C ASP A 294 -5.88 26.78 -13.11
N GLY A 295 -6.03 26.04 -14.22
CA GLY A 295 -7.02 26.31 -15.27
C GLY A 295 -6.70 27.51 -16.19
N VAL A 296 -5.57 28.18 -16.02
CA VAL A 296 -5.08 29.24 -16.92
C VAL A 296 -4.14 28.64 -17.97
N GLU A 297 -4.40 28.87 -19.25
CA GLU A 297 -3.51 28.40 -20.33
C GLU A 297 -2.13 29.09 -20.26
N VAL A 298 -1.07 28.28 -20.16
CA VAL A 298 0.33 28.73 -20.08
C VAL A 298 1.14 28.40 -21.33
N SER A 299 0.69 27.44 -22.14
CA SER A 299 1.30 27.07 -23.41
C SER A 299 0.29 26.32 -24.27
N SER A 300 0.37 26.48 -25.60
CA SER A 300 -0.43 25.73 -26.57
C SER A 300 0.35 25.51 -27.86
N GLY A 301 -0.06 24.54 -28.67
CA GLY A 301 0.64 24.18 -29.89
C GLY A 301 -0.10 23.13 -30.72
N THR A 302 0.61 22.57 -31.70
CA THR A 302 0.13 21.49 -32.57
C THR A 302 1.12 20.32 -32.57
N GLN A 303 0.59 19.10 -32.60
CA GLN A 303 1.35 17.86 -32.66
C GLN A 303 1.13 17.18 -34.02
N GLU A 304 2.23 16.76 -34.66
CA GLU A 304 2.21 15.98 -35.89
C GLU A 304 1.55 14.60 -35.68
N SER A 305 0.94 14.07 -36.76
CA SER A 305 0.11 12.87 -36.71
C SER A 305 0.78 11.66 -36.06
N LEU A 306 0.10 11.07 -35.08
CA LEU A 306 0.48 9.82 -34.45
C LEU A 306 -0.16 8.64 -35.19
N SER A 307 0.67 7.67 -35.58
CA SER A 307 0.23 6.37 -36.11
C SER A 307 -0.43 5.53 -35.00
N PRO A 308 -1.22 4.49 -35.33
CA PRO A 308 -1.69 3.50 -34.36
C PRO A 308 -0.57 2.98 -33.46
N GLY A 309 -0.77 3.04 -32.14
CA GLY A 309 0.20 2.65 -31.11
C GLY A 309 1.37 3.62 -30.89
N GLN A 310 1.52 4.68 -31.71
CA GLN A 310 2.62 5.64 -31.60
C GLN A 310 2.43 6.57 -30.41
N ALA A 311 3.50 6.76 -29.64
CA ALA A 311 3.58 7.74 -28.56
C ALA A 311 4.45 8.95 -28.92
N THR A 312 4.21 10.06 -28.23
CA THR A 312 4.99 11.31 -28.24
C THR A 312 4.98 11.91 -26.84
N LYS A 313 5.69 13.02 -26.63
CA LYS A 313 5.62 13.78 -25.39
C LYS A 313 5.71 15.28 -25.62
N GLN A 314 4.99 16.03 -24.80
CA GLN A 314 5.04 17.50 -24.75
C GLN A 314 5.58 17.94 -23.38
N THR A 315 6.17 19.13 -23.31
CA THR A 315 6.82 19.61 -22.07
C THR A 315 6.57 21.09 -21.82
N ILE A 316 6.36 21.45 -20.55
CA ILE A 316 6.49 22.84 -20.07
C ILE A 316 7.49 22.94 -18.94
N LYS A 317 8.08 24.13 -18.78
CA LYS A 317 8.85 24.50 -17.60
C LYS A 317 8.01 25.41 -16.72
N TRP A 318 8.05 25.18 -15.42
CA TRP A 318 7.31 25.96 -14.43
C TRP A 318 8.24 26.33 -13.28
N THR A 319 8.18 27.58 -12.83
CA THR A 319 8.94 28.04 -11.67
C THR A 319 8.11 27.75 -10.42
N TRP A 320 8.68 27.01 -9.48
CA TRP A 320 7.97 26.60 -8.29
C TRP A 320 7.59 27.80 -7.41
N PRO A 321 6.35 27.87 -6.90
CA PRO A 321 5.84 29.00 -6.13
C PRO A 321 6.51 29.15 -4.76
N ALA A 322 6.21 30.28 -4.11
CA ALA A 322 6.53 30.49 -2.71
C ALA A 322 5.65 29.59 -1.82
N HIS A 323 6.29 28.85 -0.92
CA HIS A 323 5.70 27.76 -0.13
C HIS A 323 5.20 26.56 -0.98
N LEU A 324 4.88 25.45 -0.31
CA LEU A 324 4.25 24.30 -0.97
C LEU A 324 2.74 24.53 -0.96
N SER A 325 2.18 24.86 -2.13
CA SER A 325 0.78 25.24 -2.32
C SER A 325 0.08 24.33 -3.34
N ASP A 326 -1.23 24.21 -3.20
CA ASP A 326 -2.08 23.38 -4.05
C ASP A 326 -2.32 24.08 -5.41
N HIS A 327 -1.43 23.85 -6.37
CA HIS A 327 -1.60 24.22 -7.77
C HIS A 327 -1.90 23.00 -8.62
N THR A 328 -2.73 23.14 -9.65
CA THR A 328 -2.95 22.06 -10.64
C THR A 328 -2.13 22.26 -11.91
N VAL A 329 -1.73 21.15 -12.52
CA VAL A 329 -1.19 21.12 -13.89
C VAL A 329 -2.09 20.23 -14.74
N ARG A 330 -2.65 20.80 -15.80
CA ARG A 330 -3.53 20.11 -16.74
C ARG A 330 -2.92 20.10 -18.13
N PHE A 331 -3.00 18.96 -18.81
CA PHE A 331 -2.67 18.84 -20.22
C PHE A 331 -3.88 18.30 -20.99
N VAL A 332 -4.13 18.86 -22.18
CA VAL A 332 -5.26 18.52 -23.04
C VAL A 332 -4.78 18.37 -24.48
N VAL A 333 -5.22 17.31 -25.15
CA VAL A 333 -5.08 17.10 -26.61
C VAL A 333 -6.45 17.24 -27.27
N ASP A 334 -6.46 17.68 -28.53
CA ASP A 334 -7.66 18.12 -29.26
C ASP A 334 -8.71 18.86 -28.40
N PRO A 335 -8.33 19.94 -27.68
CA PRO A 335 -9.24 20.70 -26.81
C PRO A 335 -10.42 21.39 -27.53
N GLU A 336 -10.52 21.24 -28.86
CA GLU A 336 -11.64 21.70 -29.69
C GLU A 336 -12.57 20.55 -30.13
N ASN A 337 -12.25 19.28 -29.82
CA ASN A 337 -12.95 18.06 -30.23
C ASN A 337 -13.20 18.00 -31.75
N MET A 338 -12.16 18.28 -32.53
CA MET A 338 -12.19 18.33 -33.99
C MET A 338 -11.91 16.98 -34.67
N ILE A 339 -11.27 16.06 -33.95
CA ILE A 339 -11.13 14.64 -34.27
C ILE A 339 -12.37 13.92 -33.70
N GLN A 340 -12.70 12.75 -34.27
CA GLN A 340 -13.76 11.88 -33.75
C GLN A 340 -13.13 10.58 -33.25
N GLU A 341 -13.19 10.35 -31.94
CA GLU A 341 -12.50 9.25 -31.28
C GLU A 341 -13.48 8.26 -30.59
N PRO A 342 -13.06 7.01 -30.28
CA PRO A 342 -13.87 6.03 -29.53
C PRO A 342 -14.19 6.46 -28.10
N SER A 343 -13.29 7.21 -27.46
CA SER A 343 -13.48 7.92 -26.21
C SER A 343 -12.90 9.32 -26.35
N GLU A 344 -13.54 10.29 -25.69
CA GLU A 344 -13.01 11.65 -25.52
C GLU A 344 -12.57 11.89 -24.06
N ASN A 345 -12.81 10.90 -23.18
CA ASN A 345 -12.64 11.01 -21.73
C ASN A 345 -11.17 10.89 -21.27
N ASN A 346 -10.29 10.45 -22.19
CA ASN A 346 -8.85 10.24 -22.05
C ASN A 346 -8.00 11.36 -22.70
N ASN A 347 -8.63 12.29 -23.41
CA ASN A 347 -7.98 13.43 -24.06
C ASN A 347 -7.50 14.54 -23.08
N MET A 348 -7.67 14.34 -21.77
CA MET A 348 -7.25 15.28 -20.72
C MET A 348 -6.77 14.56 -19.45
N LEU A 349 -5.68 15.06 -18.85
CA LEU A 349 -5.27 14.71 -17.49
C LEU A 349 -4.95 15.99 -16.70
N GLU A 350 -5.33 15.99 -15.42
CA GLU A 350 -4.98 17.04 -14.45
C GLU A 350 -4.43 16.41 -13.15
N ASP A 351 -3.24 16.85 -12.76
CA ASP A 351 -2.60 16.47 -11.51
C ASP A 351 -2.49 17.67 -10.58
N PHE A 352 -2.58 17.44 -9.27
CA PHE A 352 -2.06 18.40 -8.30
C PHE A 352 -0.52 18.38 -8.37
N THR A 353 0.11 19.53 -8.58
CA THR A 353 1.56 19.66 -8.78
C THR A 353 2.37 19.16 -7.58
N ASN A 354 1.79 19.26 -6.38
CA ASN A 354 2.31 18.79 -5.09
C ASN A 354 1.80 17.40 -4.67
N ALA A 355 1.05 16.69 -5.52
CA ALA A 355 0.60 15.33 -5.22
C ALA A 355 1.76 14.34 -5.04
N LEU A 356 1.51 13.37 -4.18
CA LEU A 356 2.37 12.21 -3.92
C LEU A 356 2.47 11.38 -5.19
N SER A 357 3.71 11.02 -5.52
CA SER A 357 4.06 10.43 -6.81
C SER A 357 4.01 8.91 -6.77
N PHE A 358 3.32 8.30 -7.74
CA PHE A 358 3.19 6.85 -7.90
C PHE A 358 3.91 6.40 -9.18
N ARG A 359 4.71 5.34 -9.08
CA ARG A 359 5.34 4.65 -10.22
C ARG A 359 4.65 3.31 -10.46
N ILE A 360 4.07 3.11 -11.64
CA ILE A 360 3.35 1.88 -11.98
C ILE A 360 4.19 1.02 -12.92
N HIS A 361 4.42 -0.23 -12.55
CA HIS A 361 5.10 -1.23 -13.37
C HIS A 361 4.08 -2.29 -13.79
N VAL A 362 4.06 -2.66 -15.08
CA VAL A 362 3.14 -3.68 -15.59
C VAL A 362 3.87 -4.61 -16.55
N ALA A 363 3.71 -5.93 -16.35
CA ALA A 363 4.26 -6.92 -17.26
C ALA A 363 3.58 -6.82 -18.64
N LYS A 364 4.36 -6.93 -19.72
CA LYS A 364 3.85 -6.70 -21.07
C LYS A 364 2.60 -7.51 -21.43
N SER A 365 2.51 -8.80 -21.09
CA SER A 365 1.31 -9.59 -21.38
C SER A 365 0.10 -9.19 -20.53
N VAL A 366 0.30 -8.69 -19.31
CA VAL A 366 -0.77 -8.10 -18.48
C VAL A 366 -1.27 -6.80 -19.13
N TYR A 367 -0.36 -5.92 -19.56
CA TYR A 367 -0.65 -4.68 -20.27
C TYR A 367 -1.43 -4.93 -21.58
N ASP A 368 -0.90 -5.79 -22.45
CA ASP A 368 -1.53 -6.18 -23.72
C ASP A 368 -2.92 -6.83 -23.49
N LYS A 369 -3.11 -7.57 -22.39
CA LYS A 369 -4.38 -8.21 -22.03
C LYS A 369 -5.39 -7.23 -21.43
N PHE A 370 -4.97 -6.18 -20.72
CA PHE A 370 -5.85 -5.08 -20.32
C PHE A 370 -6.35 -4.30 -21.55
N ASN A 371 -5.45 -3.99 -22.49
CA ASN A 371 -5.77 -3.28 -23.74
C ASN A 371 -6.72 -4.05 -24.69
N ALA A 372 -7.09 -5.30 -24.37
CA ALA A 372 -8.08 -6.08 -25.10
C ALA A 372 -9.54 -5.81 -24.63
N TYR A 373 -9.74 -5.07 -23.54
CA TYR A 373 -11.05 -4.83 -22.94
C TYR A 373 -11.34 -3.33 -22.80
N GLN A 374 -12.61 -2.95 -22.96
CA GLN A 374 -13.05 -1.58 -22.70
C GLN A 374 -13.13 -1.36 -21.18
N ASN A 375 -12.56 -0.24 -20.72
CA ASN A 375 -12.51 0.13 -19.31
C ASN A 375 -13.61 1.16 -18.93
N MET A 376 -13.61 1.63 -17.68
CA MET A 376 -14.61 2.59 -17.18
C MET A 376 -14.48 4.02 -17.71
N ALA A 377 -13.35 4.38 -18.36
CA ALA A 377 -13.17 5.63 -19.09
C ALA A 377 -13.57 5.50 -20.58
N GLU A 378 -14.30 4.43 -20.92
CA GLU A 378 -14.78 4.07 -22.26
C GLU A 378 -13.67 3.79 -23.29
N SER A 379 -12.39 3.80 -22.89
CA SER A 379 -11.23 3.51 -23.75
C SER A 379 -10.76 2.05 -23.63
N TYR A 380 -9.75 1.68 -24.43
CA TYR A 380 -9.10 0.36 -24.45
C TYR A 380 -7.64 0.42 -23.99
N SER A 381 -7.36 1.21 -22.94
CA SER A 381 -6.01 1.36 -22.37
C SER A 381 -5.91 0.83 -20.94
N PHE A 382 -4.73 0.33 -20.57
CA PHE A 382 -4.35 0.09 -19.18
C PHE A 382 -4.18 1.43 -18.43
N GLU A 383 -3.64 2.44 -19.11
CA GLU A 383 -3.34 3.76 -18.58
C GLU A 383 -4.60 4.47 -18.04
N ASP A 384 -5.70 4.50 -18.79
CA ASP A 384 -6.96 5.11 -18.33
C ASP A 384 -7.65 4.27 -17.24
N TRP A 385 -7.45 2.94 -17.26
CA TRP A 385 -7.93 2.08 -16.18
C TRP A 385 -7.21 2.38 -14.87
N ILE A 386 -5.87 2.46 -14.86
CA ILE A 386 -5.09 2.73 -13.65
C ILE A 386 -5.25 4.18 -13.16
N GLN A 387 -5.38 5.14 -14.09
CA GLN A 387 -5.75 6.52 -13.77
C GLN A 387 -7.16 6.61 -13.16
N SER A 388 -8.09 5.71 -13.51
CA SER A 388 -9.42 5.66 -12.87
C SER A 388 -9.35 5.21 -11.41
N GLN A 389 -8.41 4.30 -11.07
CA GLN A 389 -8.14 3.92 -9.68
C GLN A 389 -7.58 5.11 -8.88
N ALA A 390 -6.63 5.85 -9.48
CA ALA A 390 -6.04 7.04 -8.86
C ALA A 390 -7.04 8.19 -8.67
N ARG A 391 -7.91 8.45 -9.67
CA ARG A 391 -9.03 9.39 -9.55
C ARG A 391 -9.96 9.00 -8.40
N THR A 392 -10.38 7.73 -8.32
CA THR A 392 -11.28 7.26 -7.25
C THR A 392 -10.62 7.32 -5.87
N MET A 393 -9.31 7.06 -5.73
CA MET A 393 -8.61 7.27 -4.45
C MET A 393 -8.63 8.75 -4.03
N ASN A 394 -8.39 9.67 -4.97
CA ASN A 394 -8.49 11.11 -4.73
C ASN A 394 -9.93 11.57 -4.41
N GLU A 395 -10.95 10.96 -5.00
CA GLU A 395 -12.37 11.18 -4.63
C GLU A 395 -12.64 10.70 -3.20
N LYS A 396 -12.18 9.50 -2.81
CA LYS A 396 -12.28 9.02 -1.42
C LYS A 396 -11.54 9.91 -0.43
N PHE A 397 -10.46 10.56 -0.84
CA PHE A 397 -9.79 11.57 -0.02
C PHE A 397 -10.65 12.82 0.18
N VAL A 398 -11.28 13.35 -0.86
CA VAL A 398 -12.22 14.48 -0.74
C VAL A 398 -13.41 14.13 0.16
N ASP A 399 -14.00 12.94 -0.01
CA ASP A 399 -15.23 12.53 0.69
C ASP A 399 -15.02 12.13 2.17
N SER A 400 -13.78 11.83 2.60
CA SER A 400 -13.42 11.46 3.99
C SER A 400 -13.46 12.65 4.97
N ILE A 401 -14.61 13.32 5.06
CA ILE A 401 -14.83 14.54 5.84
C ILE A 401 -15.19 14.20 7.30
N TYR A 402 -14.36 14.63 8.24
CA TYR A 402 -14.58 14.47 9.69
C TYR A 402 -14.39 15.81 10.42
N PRO A 403 -15.46 16.49 10.86
CA PRO A 403 -15.41 17.89 11.33
C PRO A 403 -14.43 18.23 12.45
N ALA A 404 -13.95 17.25 13.22
CA ALA A 404 -13.05 17.45 14.35
C ALA A 404 -11.55 17.37 14.00
N VAL A 405 -11.17 16.71 12.90
CA VAL A 405 -9.75 16.43 12.53
C VAL A 405 -9.46 16.48 11.02
N ALA A 406 -10.47 16.28 10.17
CA ALA A 406 -10.39 16.36 8.72
C ALA A 406 -11.62 17.12 8.14
N PRO A 407 -11.88 18.38 8.56
CA PRO A 407 -13.11 19.10 8.21
C PRO A 407 -13.26 19.42 6.71
N ASN A 408 -12.17 19.33 5.94
CA ASN A 408 -12.12 19.54 4.49
C ASN A 408 -11.79 18.24 3.73
N GLY A 409 -12.00 17.08 4.36
CA GLY A 409 -11.53 15.79 3.86
C GLY A 409 -10.05 15.54 4.15
N ILE A 410 -9.49 14.55 3.47
CA ILE A 410 -8.04 14.39 3.31
C ILE A 410 -7.56 15.43 2.29
N LEU A 411 -6.51 16.17 2.62
CA LEU A 411 -5.92 17.22 1.79
C LEU A 411 -4.88 16.68 0.81
N GLU A 412 -4.21 15.58 1.16
CA GLU A 412 -3.24 14.90 0.29
C GLU A 412 -3.88 14.37 -1.00
N ARG A 413 -3.08 14.29 -2.06
CA ARG A 413 -3.48 13.75 -3.36
C ARG A 413 -2.41 12.80 -3.88
N ILE A 414 -2.81 11.80 -4.66
CA ILE A 414 -1.89 10.97 -5.44
C ILE A 414 -1.95 11.34 -6.93
N ARG A 415 -0.84 11.13 -7.63
CA ARG A 415 -0.77 11.16 -9.10
C ARG A 415 0.15 10.06 -9.62
N ILE A 416 -0.18 9.53 -10.80
CA ILE A 416 0.71 8.60 -11.51
C ILE A 416 1.76 9.44 -12.23
N ASP A 417 3.00 9.39 -11.73
CA ASP A 417 4.12 10.17 -12.28
C ASP A 417 4.77 9.47 -13.48
N GLU A 418 4.65 8.15 -13.55
CA GLU A 418 5.31 7.31 -14.55
C GLU A 418 4.63 5.93 -14.63
N ILE A 419 4.38 5.43 -15.86
CA ILE A 419 3.95 4.05 -16.13
C ILE A 419 5.03 3.38 -16.99
N VAL A 420 5.51 2.22 -16.53
CA VAL A 420 6.56 1.41 -17.13
C VAL A 420 5.98 0.06 -17.56
N VAL A 421 6.12 -0.28 -18.84
CA VAL A 421 5.76 -1.61 -19.38
C VAL A 421 7.04 -2.45 -19.43
N GLU A 422 7.17 -3.36 -18.47
CA GLU A 422 8.34 -4.25 -18.30
C GLU A 422 8.18 -5.51 -19.16
N ASN A 423 9.26 -6.23 -19.47
CA ASN A 423 9.10 -7.57 -20.02
C ASN A 423 8.53 -8.52 -18.96
N ASP A 424 7.78 -9.53 -19.40
CA ASP A 424 7.07 -10.49 -18.53
C ASP A 424 7.98 -11.17 -17.48
N ASN A 425 9.27 -11.30 -17.79
CA ASN A 425 10.27 -11.94 -16.95
C ASN A 425 11.13 -10.96 -16.11
N GLU A 426 10.84 -9.65 -16.16
CA GLU A 426 11.56 -8.62 -15.41
C GLU A 426 10.78 -8.17 -14.17
N LEU A 427 9.45 -8.32 -14.17
CA LEU A 427 8.56 -7.97 -13.05
C LEU A 427 8.32 -9.16 -12.10
N PHE A 428 9.41 -9.78 -11.61
CA PHE A 428 9.39 -10.88 -10.64
C PHE A 428 9.95 -10.44 -9.28
N PHE A 429 9.14 -9.71 -8.51
CA PHE A 429 9.47 -9.29 -7.14
C PHE A 429 8.51 -9.93 -6.14
N ASP A 430 9.05 -10.74 -5.23
CA ASP A 430 8.30 -11.35 -4.11
C ASP A 430 8.22 -10.40 -2.89
N SER A 431 8.20 -9.07 -3.15
CA SER A 431 7.88 -8.03 -2.18
C SER A 431 6.40 -7.64 -2.29
N GLY A 432 5.83 -7.06 -1.24
CA GLY A 432 4.43 -6.66 -1.20
C GLY A 432 4.03 -5.62 -2.26
N GLU A 433 4.97 -4.82 -2.77
CA GLU A 433 4.69 -3.83 -3.83
C GLU A 433 4.80 -4.39 -5.26
N HIS A 434 5.30 -5.63 -5.40
CA HIS A 434 5.53 -6.33 -6.68
C HIS A 434 6.39 -5.57 -7.72
N ALA A 435 7.12 -4.53 -7.33
CA ALA A 435 7.78 -3.57 -8.21
C ALA A 435 9.28 -3.38 -7.90
N PRO A 436 10.11 -2.96 -8.90
CA PRO A 436 11.54 -2.77 -8.75
C PRO A 436 11.94 -1.84 -7.58
N PRO A 437 13.08 -2.10 -6.92
CA PRO A 437 13.46 -1.39 -5.70
C PRO A 437 14.02 0.03 -5.94
N ASP A 438 13.13 1.01 -6.15
CA ASP A 438 13.46 2.44 -6.17
C ASP A 438 12.80 3.28 -5.05
N PHE A 439 13.19 4.57 -4.98
CA PHE A 439 12.75 5.55 -3.97
C PHE A 439 12.46 6.96 -4.54
N TYR A 440 12.41 7.15 -5.86
CA TYR A 440 12.21 8.51 -6.43
C TYR A 440 10.76 8.97 -6.31
N GLN A 441 9.82 8.03 -6.41
CA GLN A 441 8.41 8.22 -6.15
C GLN A 441 8.07 7.89 -4.69
N ASP A 442 6.89 8.32 -4.22
CA ASP A 442 6.37 8.06 -2.87
C ASP A 442 5.89 6.60 -2.73
N SER A 443 5.31 6.11 -3.82
CA SER A 443 4.75 4.77 -3.97
C SER A 443 5.25 4.15 -5.28
N ARG A 444 5.36 2.82 -5.28
CA ARG A 444 5.54 1.99 -6.47
C ARG A 444 4.54 0.84 -6.41
N TRP A 445 4.05 0.37 -7.56
CA TRP A 445 3.19 -0.81 -7.62
C TRP A 445 3.39 -1.63 -8.89
N GLY A 446 3.39 -2.96 -8.76
CA GLY A 446 3.64 -3.92 -9.83
C GLY A 446 2.45 -4.79 -10.20
N PHE A 447 2.20 -4.94 -11.50
CA PHE A 447 1.18 -5.81 -12.09
C PHE A 447 1.84 -7.00 -12.81
N SER A 448 2.24 -8.02 -12.04
CA SER A 448 3.03 -9.17 -12.53
C SER A 448 2.20 -10.28 -13.18
N VAL A 449 2.79 -11.05 -14.10
CA VAL A 449 2.14 -12.20 -14.75
C VAL A 449 1.69 -13.26 -13.73
N LYS A 450 2.55 -13.55 -12.73
CA LYS A 450 2.31 -14.50 -11.62
C LYS A 450 1.00 -14.19 -10.87
N GLU A 451 0.68 -12.92 -10.71
CA GLU A 451 -0.40 -12.43 -9.84
C GLU A 451 -1.65 -11.99 -10.63
N TRP A 452 -1.51 -11.53 -11.89
CA TRP A 452 -2.61 -11.04 -12.72
C TRP A 452 -3.11 -12.00 -13.80
N MET A 453 -2.34 -13.03 -14.17
CA MET A 453 -2.73 -14.03 -15.17
C MET A 453 -2.91 -15.45 -14.61
N ASN A 454 -2.94 -15.58 -13.27
CA ASN A 454 -3.30 -16.82 -12.56
C ASN A 454 -4.77 -17.25 -12.79
N ASP A 455 -5.64 -16.31 -13.10
CA ASP A 455 -7.02 -16.53 -13.56
C ASP A 455 -7.21 -15.82 -14.90
N ALA A 456 -7.48 -16.59 -15.96
CA ALA A 456 -7.65 -16.12 -17.33
C ALA A 456 -8.74 -15.06 -17.52
N SER A 457 -9.63 -14.89 -16.52
CA SER A 457 -10.72 -13.92 -16.47
C SER A 457 -10.54 -12.81 -15.42
N LYS A 458 -9.45 -12.79 -14.62
CA LYS A 458 -9.19 -11.73 -13.62
C LYS A 458 -9.17 -10.36 -14.29
N ILE A 459 -8.29 -10.15 -15.27
CA ILE A 459 -8.16 -8.87 -16.00
C ILE A 459 -9.48 -8.44 -16.66
N GLU A 460 -10.29 -9.38 -17.18
CA GLU A 460 -11.60 -9.04 -17.77
C GLU A 460 -12.62 -8.54 -16.73
N ARG A 461 -12.58 -9.04 -15.50
CA ARG A 461 -13.43 -8.53 -14.41
C ARG A 461 -12.92 -7.18 -13.91
N MET A 462 -11.61 -7.06 -13.68
CA MET A 462 -11.03 -5.87 -13.05
C MET A 462 -10.99 -4.65 -13.98
N SER A 463 -10.78 -4.82 -15.29
CA SER A 463 -10.83 -3.72 -16.28
C SER A 463 -12.14 -2.93 -16.27
N LYS A 464 -13.25 -3.58 -15.90
CA LYS A 464 -14.61 -3.02 -15.88
C LYS A 464 -15.02 -2.44 -14.51
N GLY A 465 -14.09 -2.30 -13.57
CA GLY A 465 -14.38 -1.92 -12.19
C GLY A 465 -13.24 -1.20 -11.47
N ILE A 466 -13.56 -0.68 -10.28
CA ILE A 466 -12.57 -0.20 -9.32
C ILE A 466 -12.02 -1.40 -8.54
N ASP A 467 -10.70 -1.48 -8.44
CA ASP A 467 -10.01 -2.42 -7.60
C ASP A 467 -9.84 -1.83 -6.20
N TRP A 468 -10.79 -2.14 -5.32
CA TRP A 468 -10.75 -1.67 -3.94
C TRP A 468 -9.62 -2.31 -3.12
N ALA A 469 -9.09 -3.46 -3.53
CA ALA A 469 -7.90 -4.03 -2.90
C ALA A 469 -6.67 -3.19 -3.28
N LEU A 470 -6.50 -2.85 -4.56
CA LEU A 470 -5.43 -1.95 -5.00
C LEU A 470 -5.47 -0.59 -4.26
N ILE A 471 -6.65 0.00 -4.04
CA ILE A 471 -6.78 1.26 -3.29
C ILE A 471 -6.41 1.10 -1.80
N HIS A 472 -6.69 -0.07 -1.20
CA HIS A 472 -6.26 -0.42 0.16
C HIS A 472 -4.73 -0.58 0.24
N GLU A 473 -4.13 -1.35 -0.66
CA GLU A 473 -2.67 -1.52 -0.77
C GLU A 473 -1.93 -0.19 -1.01
N TRP A 474 -2.51 0.69 -1.83
CA TRP A 474 -2.01 2.05 -2.02
C TRP A 474 -2.09 2.90 -0.75
N GLY A 475 -3.03 2.62 0.16
CA GLY A 475 -3.05 3.20 1.51
C GLY A 475 -1.81 2.84 2.32
N HIS A 476 -1.35 1.59 2.27
CA HIS A 476 -0.10 1.16 2.91
C HIS A 476 1.14 1.86 2.30
N GLN A 477 1.15 2.10 0.99
CA GLN A 477 2.21 2.89 0.34
C GLN A 477 2.25 4.36 0.80
N LEU A 478 1.15 4.88 1.35
CA LEU A 478 1.09 6.19 2.00
C LEU A 478 1.44 6.17 3.49
N GLY A 479 1.76 4.99 4.05
CA GLY A 479 2.14 4.77 5.42
C GLY A 479 1.00 4.36 6.37
N LEU A 480 -0.21 4.11 5.86
CA LEU A 480 -1.34 3.71 6.70
C LEU A 480 -1.26 2.24 7.12
N ILE A 481 -1.62 1.95 8.38
CA ILE A 481 -1.71 0.58 8.89
C ILE A 481 -2.97 -0.12 8.37
N ASP A 482 -3.00 -1.44 8.50
CA ASP A 482 -4.22 -2.21 8.59
C ASP A 482 -5.00 -1.83 9.85
N GLU A 483 -6.15 -1.17 9.72
CA GLU A 483 -7.02 -0.87 10.86
C GLU A 483 -7.57 -2.16 11.50
N TYR A 484 -7.64 -3.27 10.75
CA TYR A 484 -7.98 -4.59 11.27
C TYR A 484 -6.83 -5.29 12.03
N SER A 485 -5.61 -4.73 12.05
CA SER A 485 -4.54 -5.23 12.95
C SER A 485 -4.81 -4.90 14.43
N LEU A 486 -5.76 -4.01 14.71
CA LEU A 486 -6.26 -3.71 16.06
C LEU A 486 -7.34 -4.70 16.53
N ASP A 487 -7.97 -5.43 15.59
CA ASP A 487 -9.01 -6.42 15.88
C ASP A 487 -8.47 -7.53 16.80
N VAL A 488 -9.37 -8.08 17.61
CA VAL A 488 -9.04 -9.13 18.59
C VAL A 488 -9.85 -10.38 18.31
N ALA A 489 -9.15 -11.45 17.96
CA ALA A 489 -9.78 -12.74 17.69
C ALA A 489 -10.38 -13.37 18.96
N LYS A 490 -11.49 -14.09 18.82
CA LYS A 490 -12.19 -14.79 19.91
C LYS A 490 -11.27 -15.73 20.69
N ASN A 491 -10.52 -16.55 19.97
CA ASN A 491 -9.59 -17.53 20.53
C ASN A 491 -8.33 -16.88 21.12
N ASN A 492 -8.09 -15.60 20.84
CA ASN A 492 -6.95 -14.84 21.33
C ASN A 492 -7.23 -14.17 22.69
N VAL A 493 -8.48 -14.11 23.16
CA VAL A 493 -8.81 -13.60 24.50
C VAL A 493 -8.66 -14.72 25.52
N LEU A 494 -7.54 -14.69 26.26
CA LEU A 494 -7.15 -15.70 27.25
C LEU A 494 -7.55 -15.34 28.69
N VAL A 495 -8.14 -14.15 28.90
CA VAL A 495 -8.59 -13.63 30.21
C VAL A 495 -9.67 -14.52 30.84
N THR A 496 -9.58 -14.75 32.14
CA THR A 496 -10.53 -15.57 32.90
C THR A 496 -11.39 -14.79 33.90
N ASP A 497 -12.54 -15.39 34.25
CA ASP A 497 -13.43 -14.93 35.30
C ASP A 497 -12.98 -15.38 36.70
N GLY A 498 -13.72 -15.00 37.75
CA GLY A 498 -13.45 -15.43 39.12
C GLY A 498 -13.54 -16.95 39.38
N ASN A 499 -13.95 -17.75 38.39
CA ASN A 499 -14.02 -19.21 38.41
C ASN A 499 -12.94 -19.87 37.50
N ASN A 500 -11.95 -19.10 37.04
CA ASN A 500 -10.89 -19.53 36.13
C ASN A 500 -11.45 -20.08 34.79
N GLN A 501 -12.62 -19.60 34.35
CA GLN A 501 -13.18 -19.89 33.02
C GLN A 501 -12.87 -18.74 32.07
N LEU A 502 -12.56 -19.02 30.80
CA LEU A 502 -12.36 -17.97 29.80
C LEU A 502 -13.60 -17.07 29.70
N VAL A 503 -13.40 -15.75 29.73
CA VAL A 503 -14.51 -14.79 29.54
C VAL A 503 -14.99 -14.77 28.09
N SER A 504 -14.11 -15.20 27.17
CA SER A 504 -14.36 -15.28 25.73
C SER A 504 -15.60 -16.11 25.40
N GLY A 505 -16.58 -15.50 24.72
CA GLY A 505 -17.81 -16.14 24.26
C GLY A 505 -18.85 -16.35 25.36
N THR A 506 -18.65 -15.76 26.55
CA THR A 506 -19.61 -15.80 27.66
C THR A 506 -20.58 -14.62 27.62
N SER A 507 -21.50 -14.54 28.58
CA SER A 507 -22.34 -13.34 28.76
C SER A 507 -21.58 -12.10 29.27
N LEU A 508 -20.33 -12.25 29.71
CA LEU A 508 -19.46 -11.15 30.15
C LEU A 508 -18.70 -10.51 28.99
N LEU A 509 -18.31 -11.31 27.99
CA LEU A 509 -17.70 -10.90 26.73
C LEU A 509 -18.29 -11.75 25.58
N PRO A 510 -19.50 -11.40 25.09
CA PRO A 510 -20.19 -12.15 24.05
C PRO A 510 -19.56 -11.92 22.68
N ASP A 511 -19.76 -12.89 21.78
CA ASP A 511 -19.38 -12.76 20.37
C ASP A 511 -20.09 -11.56 19.73
N ALA A 512 -19.42 -10.90 18.77
CA ALA A 512 -19.95 -9.70 18.13
C ALA A 512 -21.28 -9.96 17.40
N SER A 513 -22.18 -8.96 17.36
CA SER A 513 -23.59 -9.20 16.99
C SER A 513 -23.79 -9.77 15.57
N TRP A 514 -22.99 -9.38 14.59
CA TRP A 514 -23.06 -9.93 13.22
C TRP A 514 -22.43 -11.33 13.08
N CYS A 515 -21.68 -11.79 14.09
CA CYS A 515 -21.27 -13.19 14.20
C CYS A 515 -22.47 -14.12 14.48
N THR A 516 -23.64 -13.62 14.89
CA THR A 516 -24.84 -14.47 14.97
C THR A 516 -25.54 -14.50 13.60
N PRO A 517 -25.66 -15.67 12.91
CA PRO A 517 -25.51 -17.04 13.38
C PRO A 517 -24.31 -17.83 12.78
N ARG A 518 -23.17 -17.19 12.48
CA ARG A 518 -21.91 -17.82 12.01
C ARG A 518 -21.07 -18.36 13.18
N PRO A 519 -21.05 -19.69 13.47
CA PRO A 519 -20.35 -20.24 14.63
C PRO A 519 -18.81 -20.24 14.47
N ASP A 520 -18.36 -20.00 13.24
CA ASP A 520 -16.99 -19.89 12.76
C ASP A 520 -16.42 -18.46 12.85
N CYS A 521 -17.23 -17.47 13.25
CA CYS A 521 -16.82 -16.06 13.32
C CYS A 521 -15.65 -15.86 14.31
N PRO A 522 -14.45 -15.46 13.84
CA PRO A 522 -13.26 -15.56 14.66
C PRO A 522 -12.95 -14.32 15.50
N VAL A 523 -13.82 -13.30 15.56
CA VAL A 523 -13.49 -11.96 16.11
C VAL A 523 -14.43 -11.54 17.25
N HIS A 524 -13.85 -11.08 18.36
CA HIS A 524 -14.58 -10.51 19.51
C HIS A 524 -14.72 -8.99 19.43
N TYR A 525 -13.72 -8.33 18.85
CA TYR A 525 -13.66 -6.88 18.78
C TYR A 525 -13.01 -6.41 17.49
N PHE A 526 -13.65 -5.39 16.92
CA PHE A 526 -13.25 -4.60 15.77
C PHE A 526 -13.89 -3.23 15.97
N LYS A 527 -13.27 -2.15 15.49
CA LYS A 527 -13.85 -0.80 15.58
C LYS A 527 -14.48 -0.33 14.28
N PHE A 528 -13.86 -0.63 13.15
CA PHE A 528 -14.26 -0.07 11.86
C PHE A 528 -15.10 -1.03 11.00
N ALA A 529 -15.09 -2.34 11.28
CA ALA A 529 -16.10 -3.30 10.82
C ALA A 529 -16.32 -3.37 9.29
N GLY A 530 -15.29 -3.10 8.49
CA GLY A 530 -15.39 -3.02 7.02
C GLY A 530 -16.08 -1.75 6.49
N ASN A 531 -16.33 -0.74 7.34
CA ASN A 531 -16.86 0.58 6.96
C ASN A 531 -15.75 1.61 6.67
N ALA A 532 -14.48 1.20 6.73
CA ALA A 532 -13.33 2.04 6.46
C ALA A 532 -12.33 1.34 5.54
N MET A 533 -11.72 2.08 4.62
CA MET A 533 -10.86 1.55 3.55
C MET A 533 -9.72 0.69 4.10
N MET A 534 -9.08 1.12 5.20
CA MET A 534 -7.95 0.41 5.80
C MET A 534 -8.36 -0.75 6.74
N HIS A 535 -9.66 -0.94 7.01
CA HIS A 535 -10.17 -2.09 7.75
C HIS A 535 -10.73 -3.17 6.81
N GLY A 536 -11.19 -2.79 5.62
CA GLY A 536 -11.61 -3.76 4.61
C GLY A 536 -11.77 -3.10 3.24
N PRO A 537 -11.11 -3.62 2.19
CA PRO A 537 -11.21 -3.05 0.85
C PRO A 537 -12.65 -3.09 0.32
N GLY A 538 -13.20 -1.92 -0.01
CA GLY A 538 -14.53 -1.79 -0.61
C GLY A 538 -14.86 -0.34 -0.99
N ASN A 539 -16.07 -0.12 -1.49
CA ASN A 539 -16.57 1.22 -1.82
C ASN A 539 -16.97 2.02 -0.55
N VAL A 540 -15.99 2.28 0.30
CA VAL A 540 -16.11 2.97 1.59
C VAL A 540 -15.19 4.20 1.61
N LEU A 541 -15.15 4.91 2.74
CA LEU A 541 -14.27 6.07 2.96
C LEU A 541 -13.03 5.63 3.74
N PHE A 542 -11.96 6.44 3.76
CA PHE A 542 -10.93 6.32 4.79
C PHE A 542 -11.51 6.80 6.14
N SER A 543 -11.13 6.15 7.24
CA SER A 543 -11.67 6.42 8.59
C SER A 543 -11.31 7.83 9.12
N GLU A 544 -11.91 8.24 10.23
CA GLU A 544 -11.50 9.46 10.95
C GLU A 544 -10.00 9.44 11.32
N HIS A 545 -9.47 8.26 11.65
CA HIS A 545 -8.09 8.06 12.09
C HIS A 545 -7.11 8.09 10.91
N SER A 546 -7.39 7.31 9.85
CA SER A 546 -6.64 7.35 8.59
C SER A 546 -6.65 8.74 7.93
N ALA A 547 -7.79 9.45 7.98
CA ALA A 547 -7.91 10.78 7.40
C ALA A 547 -7.11 11.85 8.16
N ALA A 548 -7.10 11.78 9.50
CA ALA A 548 -6.26 12.65 10.32
C ALA A 548 -4.76 12.35 10.11
N ALA A 549 -4.37 11.08 10.07
CA ALA A 549 -2.98 10.65 9.83
C ALA A 549 -2.42 11.20 8.51
N LEU A 550 -3.15 11.06 7.40
CA LEU A 550 -2.72 11.63 6.11
C LEU A 550 -2.63 13.16 6.13
N ASN A 551 -3.53 13.85 6.85
CA ASN A 551 -3.47 15.31 6.99
C ASN A 551 -2.29 15.80 7.87
N LEU A 552 -1.80 14.99 8.80
CA LEU A 552 -0.57 15.27 9.57
C LEU A 552 0.69 15.02 8.74
N HIS A 553 0.64 14.06 7.82
CA HIS A 553 1.68 13.79 6.83
C HIS A 553 1.63 14.74 5.62
N LEU A 554 0.69 15.70 5.57
CA LEU A 554 0.60 16.68 4.49
C LEU A 554 1.95 17.37 4.26
N HIS A 555 2.34 17.50 2.99
CA HIS A 555 3.63 18.06 2.57
C HIS A 555 4.87 17.24 2.97
N LYS A 556 4.71 16.02 3.53
CA LYS A 556 5.80 15.06 3.73
C LYS A 556 5.87 14.08 2.56
N ARG A 557 7.07 13.63 2.21
CA ARG A 557 7.22 12.46 1.32
C ARG A 557 7.04 11.18 2.14
N ARG A 558 6.64 10.08 1.50
CA ARG A 558 6.29 8.82 2.21
C ARG A 558 7.49 7.94 2.51
N GLY A 559 7.26 6.76 3.09
CA GLY A 559 8.29 5.78 3.49
C GLY A 559 8.38 5.50 4.99
N TYR A 560 7.73 6.31 5.83
CA TYR A 560 7.32 5.88 7.18
C TYR A 560 5.98 5.15 7.10
N PHE A 561 5.74 4.26 8.06
CA PHE A 561 4.55 3.42 8.20
C PHE A 561 4.12 3.44 9.67
N GLY A 562 2.86 3.74 9.93
CA GLY A 562 2.20 3.72 11.26
C GLY A 562 2.83 4.56 12.37
N ASP A 563 3.79 5.44 12.08
CA ASP A 563 4.49 6.25 13.09
C ASP A 563 3.60 7.33 13.72
N TYR A 564 2.54 7.74 13.03
CA TYR A 564 1.48 8.58 13.58
C TYR A 564 0.74 7.95 14.78
N LEU A 565 0.84 6.63 14.99
CA LEU A 565 0.33 5.97 16.20
C LEU A 565 1.02 6.46 17.48
N PHE A 566 2.24 7.03 17.38
CA PHE A 566 3.00 7.54 18.51
C PHE A 566 2.42 8.82 19.13
N ASP A 567 1.46 9.48 18.45
CA ASP A 567 0.77 10.66 18.94
C ASP A 567 -0.25 10.30 20.04
N VAL A 568 0.25 10.06 21.26
CA VAL A 568 -0.53 9.75 22.46
C VAL A 568 -0.40 10.91 23.47
N PRO A 569 -1.47 11.31 24.19
CA PRO A 569 -1.39 12.36 25.21
C PRO A 569 -0.36 12.10 26.31
N SER A 570 0.28 13.16 26.82
CA SER A 570 1.31 13.08 27.86
C SER A 570 0.85 12.39 29.15
N SER A 571 -0.43 12.50 29.50
CA SER A 571 -1.09 11.78 30.59
C SER A 571 -2.46 11.28 30.14
N ASN A 572 -2.93 10.17 30.71
CA ASN A 572 -4.13 9.48 30.24
C ASN A 572 -4.92 8.92 31.42
N SER A 573 -6.24 9.06 31.41
CA SER A 573 -7.10 8.49 32.45
C SER A 573 -8.39 7.90 31.88
N LEU A 574 -8.87 6.81 32.48
CA LEU A 574 -10.22 6.30 32.26
C LEU A 574 -11.18 7.01 33.22
N LYS A 575 -12.32 7.47 32.70
CA LYS A 575 -13.42 8.04 33.48
C LYS A 575 -14.61 7.07 33.46
N ILE A 576 -14.76 6.31 34.54
CA ILE A 576 -15.82 5.31 34.66
C ILE A 576 -17.13 6.00 35.07
N VAL A 577 -18.14 5.90 34.20
CA VAL A 577 -19.44 6.55 34.38
C VAL A 577 -20.60 5.55 34.24
N GLY A 578 -21.67 5.77 34.99
CA GLY A 578 -22.92 5.05 34.85
C GLY A 578 -23.58 5.29 33.50
N THR A 579 -24.60 4.49 33.16
CA THR A 579 -25.39 4.64 31.93
C THR A 579 -26.14 5.99 31.84
N ASP A 580 -26.32 6.67 32.98
CA ASP A 580 -26.89 8.02 33.12
C ASP A 580 -25.85 9.15 33.13
N GLY A 581 -24.56 8.82 33.06
CA GLY A 581 -23.45 9.77 33.13
C GLY A 581 -22.97 10.13 34.55
N THR A 582 -23.50 9.48 35.60
CA THR A 582 -23.00 9.65 36.97
C THR A 582 -21.58 9.09 37.12
N GLN A 583 -20.75 9.69 37.97
CA GLN A 583 -19.39 9.20 38.26
C GLN A 583 -19.43 8.05 39.27
N VAL A 584 -18.74 6.94 38.99
CA VAL A 584 -18.82 5.72 39.84
C VAL A 584 -17.53 5.53 40.63
N GLU A 585 -17.51 5.96 41.90
CA GLU A 585 -16.40 5.70 42.83
C GLU A 585 -16.26 4.21 43.18
N GLY A 586 -15.03 3.75 43.39
CA GLY A 586 -14.74 2.44 43.98
C GLY A 586 -14.96 1.23 43.06
N VAL A 587 -15.17 1.44 41.77
CA VAL A 587 -15.05 0.39 40.75
C VAL A 587 -13.59 -0.06 40.68
N SER A 588 -13.35 -1.36 40.79
CA SER A 588 -12.05 -1.98 40.49
C SER A 588 -11.86 -2.02 38.99
N VAL A 589 -10.71 -1.52 38.52
CA VAL A 589 -10.30 -1.52 37.12
C VAL A 589 -9.09 -2.43 36.97
N THR A 590 -9.14 -3.32 35.97
CA THR A 590 -8.02 -4.16 35.56
C THR A 590 -7.88 -4.07 34.04
N VAL A 591 -6.69 -3.74 33.55
CA VAL A 591 -6.42 -3.53 32.13
C VAL A 591 -5.50 -4.63 31.62
N TYR A 592 -5.89 -5.27 30.52
CA TYR A 592 -5.11 -6.25 29.78
C TYR A 592 -4.80 -5.68 28.38
N GLN A 593 -3.62 -5.96 27.82
CA GLN A 593 -3.19 -5.40 26.54
C GLN A 593 -2.97 -6.50 25.48
N ARG A 594 -3.30 -6.20 24.23
CA ARG A 594 -2.99 -7.01 23.05
C ARG A 594 -1.47 -7.08 22.84
N ARG A 595 -0.95 -8.29 22.68
CA ARG A 595 0.44 -8.55 22.27
C ARG A 595 0.55 -8.63 20.75
N GLU A 596 1.78 -8.60 20.25
CA GLU A 596 2.06 -8.72 18.80
C GLU A 596 1.66 -10.08 18.22
N ASP A 597 1.68 -11.15 19.04
CA ASP A 597 1.09 -12.46 18.73
C ASP A 597 -0.45 -12.44 18.60
N GLY A 598 -1.07 -11.28 18.79
CA GLY A 598 -2.51 -11.04 18.72
C GLY A 598 -3.28 -11.42 19.98
N THR A 599 -2.65 -11.95 21.03
CA THR A 599 -3.33 -12.43 22.25
C THR A 599 -3.61 -11.31 23.25
N ILE A 600 -4.75 -11.44 23.95
CA ILE A 600 -5.00 -10.77 25.23
C ILE A 600 -4.72 -11.80 26.34
N PRO A 601 -3.52 -11.81 26.95
CA PRO A 601 -3.19 -12.72 28.05
C PRO A 601 -3.99 -12.40 29.31
N ASP A 602 -4.20 -13.37 30.20
CA ASP A 602 -4.67 -13.11 31.58
C ASP A 602 -3.53 -12.58 32.49
N SER A 603 -2.79 -11.59 31.98
CA SER A 603 -1.77 -10.85 32.71
C SER A 603 -2.09 -9.37 32.61
N ALA A 604 -2.64 -8.82 33.69
CA ALA A 604 -2.99 -7.40 33.75
C ALA A 604 -1.72 -6.53 33.64
N VAL A 605 -1.75 -5.53 32.76
CA VAL A 605 -0.72 -4.49 32.67
C VAL A 605 -0.93 -3.41 33.72
N PHE A 606 -2.19 -3.08 34.03
CA PHE A 606 -2.56 -2.11 35.07
C PHE A 606 -3.74 -2.61 35.90
N PHE A 607 -3.79 -2.22 37.17
CA PHE A 607 -4.94 -2.47 38.04
C PHE A 607 -5.06 -1.41 39.14
N GLY A 608 -6.26 -1.21 39.68
CA GLY A 608 -6.51 -0.34 40.82
C GLY A 608 -7.99 -0.04 41.05
N LEU A 609 -8.26 1.02 41.80
CA LEU A 609 -9.61 1.51 42.09
C LEU A 609 -9.80 2.90 41.48
N THR A 610 -11.02 3.16 41.00
CA THR A 610 -11.48 4.51 40.66
C THR A 610 -11.60 5.39 41.90
N ASN A 611 -11.19 6.65 41.75
CA ASN A 611 -11.31 7.67 42.78
C ASN A 611 -12.74 8.26 42.87
N LYS A 612 -12.91 9.27 43.73
CA LYS A 612 -14.20 9.97 43.98
C LYS A 612 -14.86 10.61 42.75
N ALA A 613 -14.11 10.85 41.68
CA ALA A 613 -14.63 11.38 40.42
C ALA A 613 -14.90 10.28 39.37
N GLY A 614 -14.82 8.99 39.76
CA GLY A 614 -14.88 7.85 38.85
C GLY A 614 -13.62 7.66 38.00
N ILE A 615 -12.52 8.36 38.31
CA ILE A 615 -11.31 8.39 37.48
C ILE A 615 -10.33 7.30 37.95
N PHE A 616 -9.77 6.56 36.99
CA PHE A 616 -8.62 5.68 37.14
C PHE A 616 -7.54 6.12 36.15
N ASP A 617 -6.39 6.55 36.65
CA ASP A 617 -5.29 7.02 35.79
C ASP A 617 -4.57 5.83 35.15
N LEU A 618 -4.32 5.91 33.84
CA LEU A 618 -3.54 4.92 33.09
C LEU A 618 -2.05 5.26 33.25
N PRO A 619 -1.24 4.42 33.92
CA PRO A 619 0.18 4.69 34.08
C PRO A 619 0.88 4.66 32.72
N ASN A 620 1.72 5.65 32.45
CA ASN A 620 2.69 5.56 31.35
C ASN A 620 3.77 4.55 31.75
N VAL A 621 4.02 3.56 30.90
CA VAL A 621 5.21 2.70 30.97
C VAL A 621 6.27 3.22 29.99
N ASP A 622 7.51 2.79 30.16
CA ASP A 622 8.54 3.11 29.17
C ASP A 622 8.23 2.42 27.84
N GLY A 623 8.29 3.20 26.76
CA GLY A 623 7.99 2.79 25.40
C GLY A 623 9.06 3.22 24.41
N VAL A 624 10.14 3.86 24.88
CA VAL A 624 11.20 4.41 24.04
C VAL A 624 11.92 3.28 23.30
N TRP A 625 12.05 3.42 21.97
CA TRP A 625 12.92 2.57 21.16
C TRP A 625 14.38 2.99 21.35
N SER A 626 15.33 2.05 21.34
CA SER A 626 16.76 2.35 21.56
C SER A 626 17.41 3.23 20.48
N SER A 627 16.66 3.52 19.42
CA SER A 627 16.97 4.37 18.27
C SER A 627 16.75 5.87 18.48
N GLY A 628 15.89 6.26 19.42
CA GLY A 628 15.35 7.62 19.56
C GLY A 628 13.88 7.75 19.12
N ASP A 629 13.23 8.82 19.58
CA ASP A 629 11.76 8.93 19.57
C ASP A 629 11.14 9.62 18.33
N ASP A 630 11.87 10.54 17.70
CA ASP A 630 11.31 11.54 16.76
C ASP A 630 11.44 11.10 15.29
N THR A 631 10.34 11.08 14.53
CA THR A 631 10.32 10.75 13.09
C THR A 631 10.36 11.99 12.18
N ALA A 632 10.82 11.85 10.93
CA ALA A 632 10.98 13.01 10.02
C ALA A 632 9.65 13.58 9.46
N THR A 633 8.59 12.78 9.50
CA THR A 633 7.17 13.18 9.40
C THR A 633 6.80 14.12 10.56
N GLY A 634 7.25 13.86 11.78
CA GLY A 634 7.15 14.76 12.93
C GLY A 634 6.47 14.16 14.17
N HIS A 635 6.23 12.85 14.18
CA HIS A 635 5.67 12.14 15.32
C HIS A 635 6.77 11.82 16.34
N ARG A 636 6.36 11.62 17.60
CA ARG A 636 7.30 11.33 18.68
C ARG A 636 6.75 10.29 19.64
N LEU A 637 7.44 9.16 19.75
CA LEU A 637 7.17 8.17 20.80
C LEU A 637 7.56 8.74 22.18
N ARG A 638 6.72 8.46 23.18
CA ARG A 638 6.93 8.91 24.57
C ARG A 638 6.56 7.76 25.50
N PRO A 639 7.01 7.76 26.77
CA PRO A 639 6.42 6.90 27.79
C PRO A 639 4.90 7.10 27.80
N ASN A 640 4.15 6.01 27.63
CA ASN A 640 2.71 6.03 27.34
C ASN A 640 2.06 4.71 27.84
N PRO A 641 0.72 4.59 27.89
CA PRO A 641 0.06 3.40 28.46
C PRO A 641 0.30 2.09 27.68
N PHE A 642 0.58 2.15 26.38
CA PHE A 642 0.83 0.97 25.54
C PHE A 642 2.31 0.54 25.55
N GLY A 643 3.22 1.37 26.06
CA GLY A 643 4.66 1.14 25.98
C GLY A 643 5.17 1.21 24.54
N LYS A 644 5.85 0.16 24.08
CA LYS A 644 6.34 0.07 22.71
C LYS A 644 5.16 -0.13 21.75
N ILE A 645 4.84 0.93 21.03
CA ILE A 645 3.76 0.94 20.03
C ILE A 645 4.31 0.27 18.78
N ALA A 646 3.77 -0.90 18.44
CA ALA A 646 4.08 -1.58 17.18
C ALA A 646 3.54 -0.73 16.03
N VAL A 647 4.38 -0.49 15.01
CA VAL A 647 4.04 0.36 13.85
C VAL A 647 2.96 -0.23 12.93
N THR A 648 2.53 -1.48 13.18
CA THR A 648 1.36 -2.10 12.54
C THR A 648 0.07 -1.94 13.35
N GLY A 649 0.12 -1.27 14.52
CA GLY A 649 -1.00 -1.15 15.46
C GLY A 649 -1.24 -2.38 16.34
N SER A 650 -0.48 -3.47 16.16
CA SER A 650 -0.78 -4.78 16.79
C SER A 650 -0.76 -4.79 18.33
N THR A 651 -0.06 -3.86 19.00
CA THR A 651 -0.07 -3.69 20.48
C THR A 651 -1.12 -2.68 20.98
N GLY A 652 -1.88 -2.07 20.08
CA GLY A 652 -2.71 -0.88 20.31
C GLY A 652 -4.10 -1.09 20.90
N THR A 653 -4.42 -2.27 21.45
CA THR A 653 -5.79 -2.58 21.93
C THR A 653 -5.78 -3.05 23.39
N PHE A 654 -6.63 -2.45 24.22
CA PHE A 654 -6.86 -2.84 25.62
C PHE A 654 -8.21 -3.56 25.81
N LEU A 655 -8.21 -4.60 26.63
CA LEU A 655 -9.40 -5.16 27.26
C LEU A 655 -9.44 -4.68 28.72
N ILE A 656 -10.47 -3.91 29.07
CA ILE A 656 -10.67 -3.31 30.40
C ILE A 656 -11.76 -4.11 31.12
N LYS A 657 -11.37 -4.77 32.21
CA LYS A 657 -12.27 -5.41 33.17
C LYS A 657 -12.63 -4.40 34.26
N LEU A 658 -13.93 -4.19 34.45
CA LEU A 658 -14.51 -3.41 35.55
C LEU A 658 -15.19 -4.37 36.53
N SER A 659 -15.01 -4.16 37.84
CA SER A 659 -15.67 -4.97 38.86
C SER A 659 -16.15 -4.14 40.06
N LYS A 660 -17.44 -4.31 40.41
CA LYS A 660 -18.09 -3.74 41.59
C LYS A 660 -19.36 -4.56 41.91
N GLY A 661 -19.19 -5.66 42.63
CA GLY A 661 -20.27 -6.63 42.93
C GLY A 661 -20.60 -7.58 41.77
N SER A 662 -20.55 -7.09 40.53
CA SER A 662 -20.50 -7.88 39.29
C SER A 662 -19.35 -7.40 38.39
N GLU A 663 -19.08 -8.13 37.30
CA GLU A 663 -18.04 -7.79 36.32
C GLU A 663 -18.62 -7.25 35.01
N GLU A 664 -17.91 -6.35 34.34
CA GLU A 664 -18.12 -5.98 32.94
C GLU A 664 -16.79 -5.87 32.19
N TYR A 665 -16.80 -6.13 30.89
CA TYR A 665 -15.63 -6.01 30.01
C TYR A 665 -15.89 -4.94 28.93
N LYS A 666 -14.85 -4.19 28.58
CA LYS A 666 -14.89 -3.03 27.65
C LYS A 666 -13.61 -3.01 26.81
N TRP A 667 -13.69 -2.50 25.60
CA TRP A 667 -12.53 -2.32 24.72
C TRP A 667 -12.13 -0.84 24.63
N LEU A 668 -10.85 -0.58 24.38
CA LEU A 668 -10.31 0.75 24.09
C LEU A 668 -9.09 0.60 23.17
N GLU A 669 -8.98 1.45 22.15
CA GLU A 669 -7.88 1.42 21.17
C GLU A 669 -6.98 2.66 21.26
N ILE A 670 -5.74 2.51 20.86
CA ILE A 670 -4.79 3.59 20.57
C ILE A 670 -5.36 4.64 19.60
N THR A 671 -6.25 4.24 18.69
CA THR A 671 -6.94 5.14 17.75
C THR A 671 -7.75 6.22 18.48
N ASP A 672 -8.31 5.93 19.66
CA ASP A 672 -8.98 6.94 20.50
C ASP A 672 -7.99 7.94 21.10
N PHE A 673 -6.80 7.48 21.51
CA PHE A 673 -5.74 8.34 22.06
C PHE A 673 -5.17 9.27 20.98
N ASN A 674 -4.92 8.73 19.78
CA ASN A 674 -4.47 9.52 18.64
C ASN A 674 -5.51 10.59 18.26
N LEU A 675 -6.78 10.19 18.14
CA LEU A 675 -7.86 11.13 17.86
C LEU A 675 -7.99 12.21 18.95
N ALA A 676 -7.83 11.89 20.23
CA ALA A 676 -7.80 12.87 21.32
C ALA A 676 -6.61 13.85 21.17
N TYR A 677 -5.40 13.34 20.94
CA TYR A 677 -4.19 14.16 20.74
C TYR A 677 -4.32 15.11 19.53
N TRP A 678 -4.91 14.64 18.43
CA TRP A 678 -5.16 15.43 17.22
C TRP A 678 -6.31 16.44 17.38
N LYS A 679 -7.32 16.12 18.21
CA LYS A 679 -8.38 17.05 18.65
C LYS A 679 -7.88 18.10 19.66
N GLY A 680 -6.64 17.98 20.11
CA GLY A 680 -5.92 18.99 20.91
C GLY A 680 -5.65 18.59 22.36
N GLU A 681 -6.07 17.39 22.81
CA GLU A 681 -5.92 16.89 24.18
C GLU A 681 -4.47 16.41 24.47
N LYS A 682 -3.46 17.16 24.03
CA LYS A 682 -2.06 16.70 23.94
C LYS A 682 -1.41 16.39 25.29
N GLU A 683 -1.83 17.03 26.36
CA GLU A 683 -1.25 16.84 27.70
C GLU A 683 -2.06 15.90 28.59
N GLN A 684 -3.37 15.77 28.36
CA GLN A 684 -4.27 14.94 29.17
C GLN A 684 -5.45 14.41 28.33
N GLY A 685 -5.43 13.11 28.00
CA GLY A 685 -6.57 12.40 27.42
C GLY A 685 -7.49 11.82 28.50
N MET A 686 -8.81 11.95 28.33
CA MET A 686 -9.81 11.54 29.33
C MET A 686 -10.90 10.66 28.71
N PHE A 687 -10.72 9.34 28.78
CA PHE A 687 -11.52 8.37 28.03
C PHE A 687 -12.72 7.88 28.86
N GLU A 688 -13.96 8.23 28.46
CA GLU A 688 -15.17 7.80 29.16
C GLU A 688 -15.52 6.33 28.89
N VAL A 689 -15.63 5.55 29.96
CA VAL A 689 -16.01 4.13 29.89
C VAL A 689 -17.34 3.94 30.60
N LYS A 690 -18.39 3.67 29.82
CA LYS A 690 -19.77 3.52 30.34
C LYS A 690 -19.99 2.14 30.95
N THR A 691 -20.50 2.09 32.17
CA THR A 691 -20.79 0.86 32.91
C THR A 691 -22.22 0.80 33.46
N ARG A 692 -22.72 -0.41 33.72
CA ARG A 692 -23.96 -0.68 34.49
C ARG A 692 -23.69 -0.94 35.97
N LEU A 693 -22.42 -0.94 36.39
CA LEU A 693 -22.02 -1.02 37.79
C LEU A 693 -22.37 0.29 38.51
N GLN A 694 -22.91 0.21 39.73
CA GLN A 694 -23.29 1.35 40.58
C GLN A 694 -22.71 1.23 41.99
#